data_AF-A0A7G8EZA6-F1
#
_entry.id   AF-A0A7G8EZA6-F1
#
_cell.length_a   1.000
_cell.length_b   1.000
_cell.length_c   1.000
_cell.angle_alpha   90.00
_cell.angle_beta   90.00
_cell.angle_gamma   90.00
#
_symmetry.space_group_name_H-M   'P 1'
#
loop_
_entity.id
_entity.type
_entity.pdbx_description
1 polymer ?
#
loop_
_entity_poly.entity_id
_entity_poly.type
_entity_poly.pdbx_seq_one_letter_code
_entity_poly.pdbx_strand_id
1 'polypeptide(L)'
;MGALGFRLGLLLLWLLATAMDRLWWSQHGGLPSWDQADYLNSALDHGRALGVLAGGEWQGWNALLDLSPKIPPLASLVNGSVMALAGDSPSQAAWSLSVWNALLLGATAAWALQLLQPLRVARTFALLAVSAVVLAPMVLELRTDYVLELPLMAMVTLALWRLGAWWSPQSGGRWWQAGLAAAAVAGCLLVKQSSLLVLLPALGWCLMTAQRIGQGRRLQALAGFGLVLLAVLPWLRHNWITTLGGTNRAVIESAAREGDPGVFSLEGWLWYLRVLPDQIGWLVLCVGIAGLLLWMRTQRLKGTASVALGKDCRDPWCWLIGTLLLGWLVTNLSPNKDARYIAPLLPSLLLLLTRGWWQWGEWIGQRWPSRSPWLPGLALAVGGLAVLAPSWKAQSARLRLTNGQPLEAIVARAGGADPTAEPATLIVVPSTPDLNQHNVSYYGRRNGGQLVGRQLGGSPDHIEPALRHASWVLLAEGKQGSVRKAARAFDQAIRDSGVFQQVEVFPRPEGGSYSLWRRRGDAPAPVGFERRFPDLAAGMAAGPQGLDPVFSSVATEHMLDGHFNYRPLVQAEAMDRLARDPSDVQARWNLALLAVLGNRPEEAARQFEALEALIPENPWPSAYRSVVLLAGWNPWQAASTAAQARMRHGSEPILDSLDALSAVLGGALWRLPEAIQSVPAAVSSVEEALKP
;
A
#
# COMPACT_ATOMS: atom_id res chain seq x y z
N MET A 1 -30.76 24.45 -8.56
CA MET A 1 -31.33 23.17 -8.07
C MET A 1 -31.64 23.23 -6.57
N GLY A 2 -32.73 22.57 -6.12
CA GLY A 2 -33.08 22.42 -4.70
C GLY A 2 -32.14 21.46 -3.93
N ALA A 3 -32.20 21.46 -2.60
CA ALA A 3 -31.34 20.60 -1.78
C ALA A 3 -31.70 19.11 -1.89
N LEU A 4 -32.99 18.79 -1.92
CA LEU A 4 -33.47 17.41 -2.08
C LEU A 4 -33.06 16.84 -3.44
N GLY A 5 -33.33 17.58 -4.52
CA GLY A 5 -32.92 17.16 -5.88
C GLY A 5 -31.41 16.95 -6.01
N PHE A 6 -30.59 17.78 -5.35
CA PHE A 6 -29.15 17.59 -5.29
C PHE A 6 -28.77 16.25 -4.62
N ARG A 7 -29.33 15.97 -3.44
CA ARG A 7 -29.02 14.74 -2.68
C ARG A 7 -29.49 13.49 -3.44
N LEU A 8 -30.68 13.53 -4.02
CA LEU A 8 -31.21 12.46 -4.86
C LEU A 8 -30.34 12.24 -6.11
N GLY A 9 -29.89 13.32 -6.76
CA GLY A 9 -28.98 13.22 -7.90
C GLY A 9 -27.64 12.59 -7.53
N LEU A 10 -27.06 12.96 -6.39
CA LEU A 10 -25.80 12.37 -5.90
C LEU A 10 -25.98 10.89 -5.56
N LEU A 11 -27.07 10.54 -4.87
CA LEU A 11 -27.42 9.15 -4.56
C LEU A 11 -27.61 8.33 -5.84
N LEU A 12 -28.32 8.87 -6.83
CA LEU A 12 -28.54 8.21 -8.11
C LEU A 12 -27.23 7.97 -8.86
N LEU A 13 -26.32 8.96 -8.91
CA LEU A 13 -25.01 8.78 -9.54
C LEU A 13 -24.21 7.65 -8.88
N TRP A 14 -24.21 7.60 -7.54
CA TRP A 14 -23.56 6.52 -6.81
C TRP A 14 -24.22 5.16 -7.06
N LEU A 15 -25.55 5.06 -7.00
CA LEU A 15 -26.28 3.81 -7.24
C LEU A 15 -26.07 3.30 -8.67
N LEU A 16 -26.11 4.17 -9.68
CA LEU A 16 -25.84 3.80 -11.07
C LEU A 16 -24.40 3.34 -11.26
N ALA A 17 -23.45 4.06 -10.68
CA ALA A 17 -22.03 3.68 -10.67
C ALA A 17 -21.86 2.27 -10.07
N THR A 18 -22.37 2.06 -8.86
CA THR A 18 -22.30 0.77 -8.18
C THR A 18 -23.01 -0.33 -8.97
N ALA A 19 -24.20 -0.08 -9.55
CA ALA A 19 -24.90 -1.07 -10.36
C ALA A 19 -24.10 -1.49 -11.60
N MET A 20 -23.44 -0.54 -12.27
CA MET A 20 -22.53 -0.85 -13.38
C MET A 20 -21.30 -1.63 -12.91
N ASP A 21 -20.73 -1.30 -11.75
CA ASP A 21 -19.62 -2.06 -11.17
C ASP A 21 -20.08 -3.48 -10.80
N ARG A 22 -21.31 -3.68 -10.31
CA ARG A 22 -21.85 -5.01 -10.03
C ARG A 22 -22.07 -5.82 -11.30
N LEU A 23 -22.59 -5.17 -12.36
CA LEU A 23 -22.73 -5.81 -13.67
C LEU A 23 -21.36 -6.23 -14.22
N TRP A 24 -20.35 -5.35 -14.08
CA TRP A 24 -18.97 -5.65 -14.42
C TRP A 24 -18.48 -6.90 -13.70
N TRP A 25 -18.51 -6.93 -12.38
CA TRP A 25 -18.05 -8.08 -11.58
C TRP A 25 -18.85 -9.37 -11.83
N SER A 26 -20.12 -9.27 -12.26
CA SER A 26 -20.93 -10.45 -12.63
C SER A 26 -20.55 -11.04 -14.00
N GLN A 27 -20.03 -10.22 -14.91
CA GLN A 27 -19.63 -10.63 -16.26
C GLN A 27 -18.12 -10.86 -16.36
N HIS A 28 -17.34 -10.27 -15.44
CA HIS A 28 -15.90 -10.40 -15.38
C HIS A 28 -15.52 -11.67 -14.60
N GLY A 29 -15.02 -12.67 -15.30
CA GLY A 29 -14.43 -13.87 -14.71
C GLY A 29 -12.93 -13.76 -14.43
N GLY A 30 -12.35 -12.55 -14.52
CA GLY A 30 -10.91 -12.34 -14.30
C GLY A 30 -10.54 -12.46 -12.83
N LEU A 31 -9.38 -13.07 -12.59
CA LEU A 31 -8.85 -13.31 -11.26
C LEU A 31 -8.07 -12.08 -10.78
N PRO A 32 -8.13 -11.72 -9.48
CA PRO A 32 -7.31 -10.66 -8.93
C PRO A 32 -5.81 -10.93 -9.16
N SER A 33 -5.14 -10.02 -9.86
CA SER A 33 -3.69 -10.10 -10.12
C SER A 33 -2.86 -9.68 -8.90
N TRP A 34 -1.54 -9.91 -8.92
CA TRP A 34 -0.60 -9.75 -7.80
C TRP A 34 -1.01 -8.72 -6.72
N ASP A 35 -1.00 -7.42 -7.03
CA ASP A 35 -1.35 -6.35 -6.08
C ASP A 35 -2.78 -6.49 -5.55
N GLN A 36 -3.74 -6.83 -6.42
CA GLN A 36 -5.13 -6.99 -6.04
C GLN A 36 -5.31 -8.13 -5.03
N ALA A 37 -4.67 -9.27 -5.29
CA ALA A 37 -4.67 -10.40 -4.39
C ALA A 37 -3.94 -10.12 -3.09
N ASP A 38 -2.83 -9.37 -3.09
CA ASP A 38 -2.11 -8.95 -1.87
C ASP A 38 -3.01 -8.09 -0.97
N TYR A 39 -3.75 -7.14 -1.54
CA TYR A 39 -4.68 -6.29 -0.80
C TYR A 39 -5.94 -7.02 -0.33
N LEU A 40 -6.42 -8.00 -1.09
CA LEU A 40 -7.51 -8.88 -0.67
C LEU A 40 -7.08 -9.79 0.50
N ASN A 41 -5.86 -10.36 0.44
CA ASN A 41 -5.29 -11.08 1.57
C ASN A 41 -5.18 -10.19 2.81
N SER A 42 -4.66 -8.97 2.66
CA SER A 42 -4.56 -8.02 3.78
C SER A 42 -5.92 -7.68 4.38
N ALA A 43 -6.97 -7.48 3.57
CA ALA A 43 -8.32 -7.25 4.06
C ALA A 43 -8.88 -8.48 4.80
N LEU A 44 -8.63 -9.69 4.30
CA LEU A 44 -9.02 -10.94 4.94
C LEU A 44 -8.31 -11.12 6.29
N ASP A 45 -7.01 -10.85 6.36
CA ASP A 45 -6.22 -10.88 7.59
C ASP A 45 -6.78 -9.94 8.66
N HIS A 46 -7.07 -8.70 8.29
CA HIS A 46 -7.61 -7.71 9.23
C HIS A 46 -9.03 -8.05 9.66
N GLY A 47 -9.89 -8.53 8.76
CA GLY A 47 -11.24 -8.97 9.12
C GLY A 47 -11.22 -10.19 10.06
N ARG A 48 -10.28 -11.11 9.88
CA ARG A 48 -10.08 -12.24 10.81
C ARG A 48 -9.55 -11.79 12.17
N ALA A 49 -8.54 -10.93 12.21
CA ALA A 49 -7.99 -10.42 13.47
C ALA A 49 -8.99 -9.56 14.26
N LEU A 50 -9.98 -8.96 13.60
CA LEU A 50 -11.13 -8.30 14.24
C LEU A 50 -12.20 -9.30 14.74
N GLY A 51 -12.08 -10.58 14.40
CA GLY A 51 -13.10 -11.59 14.71
C GLY A 51 -14.40 -11.46 13.91
N VAL A 52 -14.39 -10.72 12.79
CA VAL A 52 -15.60 -10.50 11.97
C VAL A 52 -15.68 -11.44 10.75
N LEU A 53 -14.59 -12.13 10.42
CA LEU A 53 -14.54 -13.13 9.34
C LEU A 53 -14.29 -14.54 9.88
N ALA A 54 -14.74 -15.54 9.13
CA ALA A 54 -14.56 -16.95 9.46
C ALA A 54 -13.06 -17.32 9.59
N GLY A 55 -12.77 -18.20 10.57
CA GLY A 55 -11.40 -18.59 10.91
C GLY A 55 -10.61 -17.51 11.65
N GLY A 56 -11.28 -16.51 12.22
CA GLY A 56 -10.66 -15.42 12.96
C GLY A 56 -11.32 -15.17 14.32
N GLU A 57 -10.54 -14.62 15.24
CA GLU A 57 -10.97 -14.15 16.55
C GLU A 57 -10.21 -12.86 16.91
N TRP A 58 -10.66 -12.13 17.93
CA TRP A 58 -9.94 -10.93 18.38
C TRP A 58 -8.60 -11.31 19.01
N GLN A 59 -7.50 -11.05 18.31
CA GLN A 59 -6.14 -11.40 18.75
C GLN A 59 -5.42 -10.27 19.50
N GLY A 60 -6.09 -9.13 19.71
CA GLY A 60 -5.51 -7.96 20.38
C GLY A 60 -4.83 -6.97 19.44
N TRP A 61 -4.52 -5.78 19.98
CA TRP A 61 -3.94 -4.68 19.22
C TRP A 61 -2.56 -5.00 18.64
N ASN A 62 -1.72 -5.73 19.37
CA ASN A 62 -0.37 -6.05 18.89
C ASN A 62 -0.41 -6.95 17.65
N ALA A 63 -1.27 -7.98 17.65
CA ALA A 63 -1.48 -8.84 16.49
C ALA A 63 -1.98 -8.04 15.27
N LEU A 64 -2.86 -7.07 15.49
CA LEU A 64 -3.33 -6.18 14.41
C LEU A 64 -2.20 -5.32 13.81
N LEU A 65 -1.27 -4.85 14.65
CA LEU A 65 -0.10 -4.09 14.18
C LEU A 65 0.88 -4.96 13.40
N ASP A 66 0.98 -6.25 13.70
CA ASP A 66 1.85 -7.22 13.01
C ASP A 66 1.41 -7.50 11.57
N LEU A 67 0.10 -7.43 11.28
CA LEU A 67 -0.47 -7.80 9.98
C LEU A 67 -0.07 -6.89 8.82
N SER A 68 0.30 -5.64 9.11
CA SER A 68 0.47 -4.62 8.09
C SER A 68 1.86 -3.98 8.11
N PRO A 69 2.93 -4.75 7.80
CA PRO A 69 4.29 -4.30 8.03
C PRO A 69 4.76 -3.20 7.09
N LYS A 70 4.23 -3.13 5.86
CA LYS A 70 4.69 -2.18 4.82
C LYS A 70 3.65 -1.12 4.42
N ILE A 71 2.39 -1.35 4.74
CA ILE A 71 1.25 -0.53 4.31
C ILE A 71 0.39 -0.21 5.54
N PRO A 72 -0.09 1.02 5.72
CA PRO A 72 -0.98 1.36 6.82
C PRO A 72 -2.35 0.64 6.78
N PRO A 73 -3.00 0.39 7.94
CA PRO A 73 -4.05 -0.63 8.04
C PRO A 73 -5.48 -0.16 7.73
N LEU A 74 -5.76 1.15 7.58
CA LEU A 74 -7.14 1.64 7.53
C LEU A 74 -7.94 1.07 6.35
N ALA A 75 -7.32 0.99 5.18
CA ALA A 75 -7.99 0.42 4.02
C ALA A 75 -8.33 -1.05 4.24
N SER A 76 -7.38 -1.84 4.75
CA SER A 76 -7.59 -3.27 5.05
C SER A 76 -8.64 -3.49 6.14
N LEU A 77 -8.68 -2.66 7.18
CA LEU A 77 -9.69 -2.69 8.24
C LEU A 77 -11.11 -2.44 7.70
N VAL A 78 -11.29 -1.38 6.91
CA VAL A 78 -12.58 -1.06 6.29
C VAL A 78 -12.99 -2.17 5.34
N ASN A 79 -12.05 -2.62 4.50
CA ASN A 79 -12.30 -3.64 3.50
C ASN A 79 -12.67 -4.99 4.13
N GLY A 80 -11.95 -5.45 5.15
CA GLY A 80 -12.26 -6.68 5.89
C GLY A 80 -13.60 -6.60 6.61
N SER A 81 -13.96 -5.43 7.15
CA SER A 81 -15.28 -5.21 7.76
C SER A 81 -16.41 -5.27 6.72
N VAL A 82 -16.17 -4.78 5.49
CA VAL A 82 -17.15 -4.91 4.39
C VAL A 82 -17.26 -6.36 3.93
N MET A 83 -16.15 -7.11 3.86
CA MET A 83 -16.18 -8.54 3.56
C MET A 83 -17.04 -9.32 4.56
N ALA A 84 -17.02 -8.95 5.84
CA ALA A 84 -17.87 -9.59 6.85
C ALA A 84 -19.37 -9.45 6.57
N LEU A 85 -19.78 -8.37 5.90
CA LEU A 85 -21.18 -8.12 5.52
C LEU A 85 -21.54 -8.66 4.14
N ALA A 86 -20.61 -8.55 3.17
CA ALA A 86 -20.87 -8.85 1.77
C ALA A 86 -20.43 -10.27 1.34
N GLY A 87 -19.50 -10.87 2.07
CA GLY A 87 -18.77 -12.09 1.72
C GLY A 87 -17.34 -11.81 1.23
N ASP A 88 -16.52 -12.86 1.20
CA ASP A 88 -15.09 -12.79 0.93
C ASP A 88 -14.71 -13.21 -0.50
N SER A 89 -15.66 -13.47 -1.40
CA SER A 89 -15.36 -13.66 -2.82
C SER A 89 -14.91 -12.33 -3.46
N PRO A 90 -14.10 -12.33 -4.53
CA PRO A 90 -13.64 -11.08 -5.13
C PRO A 90 -14.77 -10.11 -5.49
N SER A 91 -15.86 -10.62 -6.07
CA SER A 91 -17.02 -9.81 -6.44
C SER A 91 -17.76 -9.26 -5.21
N GLN A 92 -17.84 -10.03 -4.12
CA GLN A 92 -18.41 -9.61 -2.85
C GLN A 92 -17.52 -8.60 -2.12
N ALA A 93 -16.23 -8.89 -1.99
CA ALA A 93 -15.24 -8.00 -1.42
C ALA A 93 -15.21 -6.63 -2.11
N ALA A 94 -15.41 -6.59 -3.43
CA ALA A 94 -15.46 -5.36 -4.22
C ALA A 94 -16.62 -4.40 -3.84
N TRP A 95 -17.55 -4.79 -2.96
CA TRP A 95 -18.45 -3.83 -2.32
C TRP A 95 -17.70 -2.75 -1.53
N SER A 96 -16.50 -3.04 -1.04
CA SER A 96 -15.65 -2.05 -0.38
C SER A 96 -15.28 -0.90 -1.32
N LEU A 97 -15.02 -1.18 -2.61
CA LEU A 97 -14.75 -0.17 -3.63
C LEU A 97 -15.97 0.75 -3.85
N SER A 98 -17.19 0.22 -3.73
CA SER A 98 -18.41 1.04 -3.79
C SER A 98 -18.54 2.00 -2.60
N VAL A 99 -18.12 1.58 -1.41
CA VAL A 99 -18.07 2.43 -0.20
C VAL A 99 -17.02 3.53 -0.37
N TRP A 100 -15.82 3.19 -0.84
CA TRP A 100 -14.77 4.18 -1.12
C TRP A 100 -15.17 5.16 -2.21
N ASN A 101 -15.87 4.69 -3.25
CA ASN A 101 -16.43 5.55 -4.28
C ASN A 101 -17.50 6.49 -3.69
N ALA A 102 -18.38 6.01 -2.80
CA ALA A 102 -19.36 6.88 -2.12
C ALA A 102 -18.67 8.04 -1.39
N LEU A 103 -17.57 7.75 -0.68
CA LEU A 103 -16.76 8.75 0.01
C LEU A 103 -16.12 9.74 -0.97
N LEU A 104 -15.54 9.24 -2.06
CA LEU A 104 -14.96 10.08 -3.12
C LEU A 104 -16.02 11.05 -3.68
N LEU A 105 -17.19 10.54 -4.10
CA LEU A 105 -18.24 11.38 -4.68
C LEU A 105 -18.76 12.40 -3.67
N GLY A 106 -18.94 12.00 -2.41
CA GLY A 106 -19.33 12.90 -1.32
C GLY A 106 -18.31 14.01 -1.09
N ALA A 107 -17.02 13.68 -1.03
CA ALA A 107 -15.93 14.64 -0.84
C ALA A 107 -15.81 15.60 -2.04
N THR A 108 -15.83 15.08 -3.27
CA THR A 108 -15.81 15.90 -4.50
C THR A 108 -17.01 16.84 -4.55
N ALA A 109 -18.22 16.34 -4.28
CA ALA A 109 -19.43 17.15 -4.30
C ALA A 109 -19.34 18.29 -3.28
N ALA A 110 -18.88 17.98 -2.07
CA ALA A 110 -18.81 18.96 -1.00
C ALA A 110 -17.70 20.00 -1.22
N TRP A 111 -16.58 19.62 -1.86
CA TRP A 111 -15.58 20.57 -2.32
C TRP A 111 -16.15 21.48 -3.43
N ALA A 112 -16.83 20.91 -4.42
CA ALA A 112 -17.45 21.66 -5.51
C ALA A 112 -18.49 22.70 -5.02
N LEU A 113 -19.25 22.38 -3.97
CA LEU A 113 -20.21 23.29 -3.36
C LEU A 113 -19.58 24.58 -2.79
N GLN A 114 -18.28 24.56 -2.47
CA GLN A 114 -17.55 25.73 -1.96
C GLN A 114 -16.97 26.61 -3.07
N LEU A 115 -16.90 26.11 -4.31
CA LEU A 115 -16.25 26.82 -5.41
C LEU A 115 -17.14 27.90 -6.03
N LEU A 116 -18.47 27.75 -5.93
CA LEU A 116 -19.44 28.68 -6.53
C LEU A 116 -20.51 29.17 -5.54
N GLN A 117 -21.07 30.34 -5.83
CA GLN A 117 -22.26 30.92 -5.20
C GLN A 117 -23.21 31.52 -6.25
N PRO A 118 -24.54 31.58 -5.99
CA PRO A 118 -25.22 31.05 -4.80
C PRO A 118 -25.32 29.52 -4.83
N LEU A 119 -25.58 28.90 -3.67
CA LEU A 119 -25.71 27.43 -3.51
C LEU A 119 -26.60 26.72 -4.55
N ARG A 120 -27.63 27.40 -5.07
CA ARG A 120 -28.49 26.83 -6.13
C ARG A 120 -27.71 26.49 -7.40
N VAL A 121 -26.72 27.31 -7.75
CA VAL A 121 -25.81 27.10 -8.89
C VAL A 121 -24.72 26.10 -8.52
N ALA A 122 -24.12 26.27 -7.33
CA ALA A 122 -23.08 25.39 -6.82
C ALA A 122 -23.50 23.91 -6.81
N ARG A 123 -24.76 23.63 -6.47
CA ARG A 123 -25.31 22.27 -6.49
C ARG A 123 -25.34 21.65 -7.90
N THR A 124 -25.69 22.43 -8.92
CA THR A 124 -25.71 21.94 -10.31
C THR A 124 -24.29 21.70 -10.81
N PHE A 125 -23.38 22.62 -10.50
CA PHE A 125 -21.96 22.45 -10.79
C PHE A 125 -21.36 21.23 -10.07
N ALA A 126 -21.72 21.01 -8.81
CA ALA A 126 -21.26 19.86 -8.03
C ALA A 126 -21.71 18.53 -8.64
N LEU A 127 -22.97 18.41 -9.11
CA LEU A 127 -23.38 17.20 -9.84
C LEU A 127 -22.59 17.02 -11.13
N LEU A 128 -22.34 18.09 -11.88
CA LEU A 128 -21.54 18.00 -13.10
C LEU A 128 -20.11 17.53 -12.80
N ALA A 129 -19.49 18.04 -11.74
CA ALA A 129 -18.15 17.64 -11.32
C ALA A 129 -18.09 16.18 -10.86
N VAL A 130 -19.08 15.75 -10.06
CA VAL A 130 -19.19 14.35 -9.63
C VAL A 130 -19.39 13.44 -10.83
N SER A 131 -20.23 13.82 -11.80
CA SER A 131 -20.39 13.05 -13.04
C SER A 131 -19.07 12.94 -13.81
N ALA A 132 -18.29 14.02 -13.91
CA ALA A 132 -16.97 13.96 -14.54
C ALA A 132 -16.00 13.01 -13.81
N VAL A 133 -16.04 12.98 -12.47
CA VAL A 133 -15.26 12.03 -11.65
C VAL A 133 -15.72 10.58 -11.86
N VAL A 134 -17.02 10.31 -11.80
CA VAL A 134 -17.57 8.96 -11.98
C VAL A 134 -17.25 8.37 -13.35
N LEU A 135 -17.21 9.22 -14.39
CA LEU A 135 -17.02 8.80 -15.78
C LEU A 135 -15.57 8.81 -16.26
N ALA A 136 -14.64 9.35 -15.46
CA ALA A 136 -13.23 9.36 -15.80
C ALA A 136 -12.70 7.92 -15.97
N PRO A 137 -12.02 7.58 -17.08
CA PRO A 137 -11.52 6.23 -17.35
C PRO A 137 -10.72 5.61 -16.19
N MET A 138 -9.79 6.36 -15.58
CA MET A 138 -9.02 5.87 -14.44
C MET A 138 -9.91 5.58 -13.22
N VAL A 139 -10.94 6.39 -12.96
CA VAL A 139 -11.84 6.13 -11.82
C VAL A 139 -12.70 4.90 -12.08
N LEU A 140 -13.13 4.67 -13.33
CA LEU A 140 -13.82 3.45 -13.71
C LEU A 140 -12.94 2.22 -13.50
N GLU A 141 -11.68 2.28 -13.91
CA GLU A 141 -10.68 1.23 -13.67
C GLU A 141 -10.54 0.93 -12.17
N LEU A 142 -10.28 1.95 -11.35
CA LEU A 142 -10.07 1.80 -9.91
C LEU A 142 -11.32 1.37 -9.12
N ARG A 143 -12.52 1.53 -9.68
CA ARG A 143 -13.77 0.99 -9.11
C ARG A 143 -13.99 -0.49 -9.40
N THR A 144 -13.31 -1.00 -10.42
CA THR A 144 -13.37 -2.39 -10.87
C THR A 144 -12.12 -3.20 -10.55
N ASP A 145 -11.02 -2.54 -10.17
CA ASP A 145 -9.79 -3.19 -9.71
C ASP A 145 -9.63 -3.05 -8.21
N TYR A 146 -9.35 -4.17 -7.54
CA TYR A 146 -9.20 -4.18 -6.09
C TYR A 146 -7.84 -3.65 -5.66
N VAL A 147 -7.63 -2.35 -5.77
CA VAL A 147 -6.36 -1.68 -5.42
C VAL A 147 -6.57 -0.53 -4.44
N LEU A 148 -5.50 -0.05 -3.80
CA LEU A 148 -5.58 0.96 -2.74
C LEU A 148 -5.71 2.40 -3.26
N GLU A 149 -5.60 2.60 -4.57
CA GLU A 149 -5.62 3.91 -5.22
C GLU A 149 -6.99 4.58 -5.14
N LEU A 150 -8.10 3.83 -5.20
CA LEU A 150 -9.44 4.41 -4.99
C LEU A 150 -9.65 4.88 -3.54
N PRO A 151 -9.37 4.07 -2.50
CA PRO A 151 -9.35 4.53 -1.11
C PRO A 151 -8.46 5.77 -0.91
N LEU A 152 -7.27 5.75 -1.50
CA LEU A 152 -6.31 6.85 -1.41
C LEU A 152 -6.86 8.12 -2.07
N MET A 153 -7.41 8.01 -3.27
CA MET A 153 -8.03 9.13 -4.00
C MET A 153 -9.20 9.74 -3.21
N ALA A 154 -10.05 8.91 -2.61
CA ALA A 154 -11.16 9.34 -1.76
C ALA A 154 -10.65 10.11 -0.54
N MET A 155 -9.66 9.55 0.18
CA MET A 155 -9.13 10.16 1.40
C MET A 155 -8.27 11.40 1.15
N VAL A 156 -7.49 11.45 0.07
CA VAL A 156 -6.76 12.67 -0.33
C VAL A 156 -7.75 13.78 -0.67
N THR A 157 -8.81 13.48 -1.43
CA THR A 157 -9.86 14.46 -1.77
C THR A 157 -10.56 14.98 -0.51
N LEU A 158 -10.92 14.08 0.42
CA LEU A 158 -11.51 14.46 1.71
C LEU A 158 -10.54 15.32 2.53
N ALA A 159 -9.28 14.92 2.65
CA ALA A 159 -8.26 15.62 3.44
C ALA A 159 -7.98 17.01 2.88
N LEU A 160 -7.75 17.15 1.57
CA LEU A 160 -7.54 18.45 0.93
C LEU A 160 -8.75 19.36 1.07
N TRP A 161 -9.97 18.83 0.90
CA TRP A 161 -11.18 19.61 1.09
C TRP A 161 -11.34 20.08 2.55
N ARG A 162 -11.14 19.19 3.53
CA ARG A 162 -11.26 19.54 4.96
C ARG A 162 -10.16 20.48 5.42
N LEU A 163 -8.93 20.29 4.95
CA LEU A 163 -7.85 21.24 5.14
C LEU A 163 -8.19 22.61 4.54
N GLY A 164 -8.74 22.65 3.32
CA GLY A 164 -9.17 23.90 2.68
C GLY A 164 -10.29 24.61 3.44
N ALA A 165 -11.28 23.86 3.92
CA ALA A 165 -12.39 24.37 4.73
C ALA A 165 -11.91 24.90 6.07
N TRP A 166 -10.97 24.22 6.73
CA TRP A 166 -10.31 24.75 7.90
C TRP A 166 -9.48 25.98 7.53
N TRP A 167 -8.61 25.93 6.51
CA TRP A 167 -7.69 26.97 6.06
C TRP A 167 -8.38 28.29 5.68
N SER A 168 -9.56 28.24 5.06
CA SER A 168 -10.31 29.41 4.54
C SER A 168 -10.19 30.66 5.42
N PRO A 169 -9.69 31.79 4.88
CA PRO A 169 -9.55 33.03 5.64
C PRO A 169 -10.87 33.59 6.18
N GLN A 170 -11.96 33.43 5.41
CA GLN A 170 -13.26 34.04 5.73
C GLN A 170 -14.14 33.15 6.61
N SER A 171 -14.08 31.83 6.43
CA SER A 171 -15.04 30.88 7.03
C SER A 171 -14.40 29.77 7.86
N GLY A 172 -13.07 29.73 7.89
CA GLY A 172 -12.29 28.71 8.56
C GLY A 172 -11.95 29.04 10.01
N GLY A 173 -11.15 28.19 10.64
CA GLY A 173 -10.60 28.44 11.99
C GLY A 173 -11.50 28.02 13.14
N ARG A 174 -12.48 27.14 12.91
CA ARG A 174 -13.28 26.53 13.99
C ARG A 174 -12.60 25.24 14.48
N TRP A 175 -12.70 24.95 15.79
CA TRP A 175 -12.10 23.74 16.38
C TRP A 175 -12.59 22.44 15.76
N TRP A 176 -13.88 22.32 15.46
CA TRP A 176 -14.41 21.13 14.79
C TRP A 176 -13.88 20.99 13.35
N GLN A 177 -13.59 22.09 12.64
CA GLN A 177 -12.96 22.04 11.31
C GLN A 177 -11.53 21.54 11.42
N ALA A 178 -10.78 22.01 12.41
CA ALA A 178 -9.42 21.54 12.68
C ALA A 178 -9.40 20.05 13.04
N GLY A 179 -10.32 19.59 13.90
CA GLY A 179 -10.47 18.18 14.26
C GLY A 179 -10.83 17.30 13.07
N LEU A 180 -11.79 17.71 12.22
CA LEU A 180 -12.13 16.96 11.00
C LEU A 180 -11.00 16.95 9.96
N ALA A 181 -10.27 18.06 9.82
CA ALA A 181 -9.11 18.12 8.94
C ALA A 181 -8.00 17.18 9.43
N ALA A 182 -7.70 17.20 10.74
CA ALA A 182 -6.73 16.30 11.36
C ALA A 182 -7.15 14.83 11.20
N ALA A 183 -8.42 14.49 11.46
CA ALA A 183 -8.93 13.13 11.28
C ALA A 183 -8.85 12.68 9.81
N ALA A 184 -9.18 13.55 8.85
CA ALA A 184 -9.07 13.23 7.42
C ALA A 184 -7.61 13.04 6.98
N VAL A 185 -6.67 13.86 7.48
CA VAL A 185 -5.24 13.70 7.24
C VAL A 185 -4.73 12.39 7.85
N ALA A 186 -5.07 12.10 9.11
CA ALA A 186 -4.71 10.85 9.78
C ALA A 186 -5.22 9.63 9.01
N GLY A 187 -6.49 9.64 8.62
CA GLY A 187 -7.06 8.55 7.84
C GLY A 187 -6.40 8.39 6.48
N CYS A 188 -6.02 9.49 5.80
CA CYS A 188 -5.30 9.43 4.54
C CYS A 188 -3.91 8.80 4.68
N LEU A 189 -3.16 9.19 5.72
CA LEU A 189 -1.87 8.59 6.07
C LEU A 189 -2.02 7.11 6.46
N LEU A 190 -3.12 6.74 7.10
CA LEU A 190 -3.44 5.37 7.47
C LEU A 190 -4.02 4.52 6.32
N VAL A 191 -4.24 5.07 5.13
CA VAL A 191 -4.55 4.31 3.91
C VAL A 191 -3.29 3.93 3.15
N LYS A 192 -2.42 4.90 2.85
CA LYS A 192 -1.17 4.66 2.10
C LYS A 192 -0.20 5.83 2.29
N GLN A 193 1.07 5.53 2.53
CA GLN A 193 2.11 6.54 2.73
C GLN A 193 2.36 7.44 1.50
N SER A 194 2.03 6.99 0.29
CA SER A 194 2.13 7.81 -0.94
C SER A 194 1.21 9.04 -0.93
N SER A 195 0.21 9.10 -0.03
CA SER A 195 -0.57 10.32 0.23
C SER A 195 0.30 11.53 0.58
N LEU A 196 1.49 11.32 1.17
CA LEU A 196 2.43 12.38 1.53
C LEU A 196 2.89 13.20 0.33
N LEU A 197 2.96 12.61 -0.87
CA LEU A 197 3.31 13.33 -2.11
C LEU A 197 2.35 14.50 -2.38
N VAL A 198 1.09 14.38 -1.97
CA VAL A 198 0.07 15.41 -2.15
C VAL A 198 -0.15 16.22 -0.87
N LEU A 199 -0.14 15.57 0.30
CA LEU A 199 -0.49 16.22 1.56
C LEU A 199 0.64 17.07 2.14
N LEU A 200 1.92 16.68 2.00
CA LEU A 200 3.04 17.45 2.56
C LEU A 200 3.05 18.92 2.10
N PRO A 201 2.96 19.25 0.80
CA PRO A 201 2.92 20.65 0.38
C PRO A 201 1.66 21.39 0.86
N ALA A 202 0.50 20.72 0.89
CA ALA A 202 -0.74 21.32 1.38
C ALA A 202 -0.67 21.64 2.90
N LEU A 203 -0.11 20.72 3.69
CA LEU A 203 0.15 20.90 5.11
C LEU A 203 1.17 22.02 5.34
N GLY A 204 2.26 22.08 4.56
CA GLY A 204 3.25 23.15 4.60
C GLY A 204 2.62 24.53 4.35
N TRP A 205 1.79 24.67 3.32
CA TRP A 205 1.00 25.88 3.07
C TRP A 205 0.13 26.22 4.28
N CYS A 206 -0.67 25.27 4.76
CA CYS A 206 -1.56 25.48 5.90
C CYS A 206 -0.80 25.93 7.15
N LEU A 207 0.34 25.33 7.46
CA LEU A 207 1.15 25.70 8.61
C LEU A 207 1.73 27.11 8.46
N MET A 208 2.32 27.42 7.30
CA MET A 208 2.85 28.77 7.03
C MET A 208 1.77 29.85 7.15
N THR A 209 0.57 29.57 6.63
CA THR A 209 -0.55 30.53 6.69
C THR A 209 -1.20 30.59 8.06
N ALA A 210 -1.31 29.48 8.79
CA ALA A 210 -1.80 29.47 10.17
C ALA A 210 -0.91 30.33 11.10
N GLN A 211 0.40 30.38 10.85
CA GLN A 211 1.30 31.28 11.54
C GLN A 211 0.99 32.76 11.23
N ARG A 212 0.66 33.09 9.97
CA ARG A 212 0.39 34.46 9.51
C ARG A 212 -1.00 34.99 9.88
N ILE A 213 -2.04 34.16 9.81
CA ILE A 213 -3.43 34.58 10.09
C ILE A 213 -3.63 34.92 11.58
N GLY A 214 -2.91 34.26 12.49
CA GLY A 214 -3.12 34.43 13.94
C GLY A 214 -4.46 33.82 14.38
N GLN A 215 -5.08 34.31 15.46
CA GLN A 215 -6.43 33.92 15.89
C GLN A 215 -6.60 32.44 16.33
N GLY A 216 -5.63 31.89 17.07
CA GLY A 216 -5.72 30.52 17.61
C GLY A 216 -5.49 29.40 16.57
N ARG A 217 -5.31 29.74 15.29
CA ARG A 217 -4.95 28.80 14.21
C ARG A 217 -3.69 27.99 14.50
N ARG A 218 -2.71 28.59 15.18
CA ARG A 218 -1.47 27.93 15.60
C ARG A 218 -1.76 26.80 16.59
N LEU A 219 -2.59 27.07 17.60
CA LEU A 219 -2.97 26.07 18.59
C LEU A 219 -3.81 24.95 17.97
N GLN A 220 -4.71 25.30 17.04
CA GLN A 220 -5.47 24.32 16.26
C GLN A 220 -4.57 23.42 15.40
N ALA A 221 -3.54 23.99 14.76
CA ALA A 221 -2.58 23.23 13.99
C ALA A 221 -1.76 22.29 14.89
N LEU A 222 -1.31 22.76 16.05
CA LEU A 222 -0.60 21.93 17.05
C LEU A 222 -1.48 20.81 17.58
N ALA A 223 -2.72 21.11 17.97
CA ALA A 223 -3.68 20.11 18.42
C ALA A 223 -4.00 19.09 17.31
N GLY A 224 -4.21 19.57 16.08
CA GLY A 224 -4.43 18.71 14.92
C GLY A 224 -3.23 17.81 14.61
N PHE A 225 -2.00 18.34 14.70
CA PHE A 225 -0.78 17.56 14.58
C PHE A 225 -0.68 16.49 15.67
N GLY A 226 -0.99 16.85 16.92
CA GLY A 226 -1.07 15.89 18.03
C GLY A 226 -2.07 14.76 17.76
N LEU A 227 -3.27 15.07 17.24
CA LEU A 227 -4.27 14.07 16.86
C LEU A 227 -3.78 13.15 15.73
N VAL A 228 -3.11 13.71 14.70
CA VAL A 228 -2.54 12.92 13.62
C VAL A 228 -1.45 11.98 14.15
N LEU A 229 -0.57 12.47 15.02
CA LEU A 229 0.45 11.64 15.66
C LEU A 229 -0.19 10.54 16.51
N LEU A 230 -1.17 10.84 17.35
CA LEU A 230 -1.85 9.83 18.18
C LEU A 230 -2.45 8.69 17.34
N ALA A 231 -2.95 8.99 16.14
CA ALA A 231 -3.51 7.99 15.24
C ALA A 231 -2.45 7.20 14.47
N VAL A 232 -1.42 7.86 13.94
CA VAL A 232 -0.44 7.25 13.03
C VAL A 232 0.74 6.62 13.77
N LEU A 233 1.16 7.22 14.88
CA LEU A 233 2.38 6.86 15.59
C LEU A 233 2.40 5.43 16.12
N PRO A 234 1.31 4.83 16.65
CA PRO A 234 1.35 3.45 17.11
C PRO A 234 1.73 2.46 16.00
N TRP A 235 1.10 2.60 14.83
CA TRP A 235 1.42 1.77 13.67
C TRP A 235 2.79 2.09 13.10
N LEU A 236 3.13 3.37 12.97
CA LEU A 236 4.44 3.77 12.45
C LEU A 236 5.58 3.29 13.35
N ARG A 237 5.47 3.47 14.68
CA ARG A 237 6.46 2.98 15.64
C ARG A 237 6.67 1.48 15.52
N HIS A 238 5.60 0.71 15.30
CA HIS A 238 5.70 -0.73 15.15
C HIS A 238 6.33 -1.15 13.80
N ASN A 239 6.04 -0.41 12.72
CA ASN A 239 6.32 -0.84 11.34
C ASN A 239 7.28 0.08 10.55
N TRP A 240 8.00 1.00 11.20
CA TRP A 240 8.78 2.02 10.50
C TRP A 240 9.92 1.44 9.65
N ILE A 241 10.64 0.41 10.14
CA ILE A 241 11.75 -0.22 9.40
C ILE A 241 11.23 -0.84 8.10
N THR A 242 10.18 -1.64 8.21
CA THR A 242 9.55 -2.32 7.07
C THR A 242 8.87 -1.33 6.13
N THR A 243 8.37 -0.20 6.64
CA THR A 243 7.85 0.92 5.83
C THR A 243 8.96 1.61 5.03
N LEU A 244 10.12 1.88 5.66
CA LEU A 244 11.28 2.47 4.97
C LEU A 244 11.84 1.53 3.91
N GLY A 245 12.12 0.28 4.28
CA GLY A 245 12.62 -0.74 3.35
C GLY A 245 11.64 -1.02 2.21
N GLY A 246 10.34 -1.11 2.52
CA GLY A 246 9.28 -1.25 1.53
C GLY A 246 9.21 -0.07 0.56
N THR A 247 9.40 1.15 1.05
CA THR A 247 9.42 2.37 0.22
C THR A 247 10.66 2.42 -0.66
N ASN A 248 11.84 2.09 -0.14
CA ASN A 248 13.08 2.00 -0.94
C ASN A 248 12.90 1.04 -2.11
N ARG A 249 12.41 -0.18 -1.83
CA ARG A 249 12.17 -1.20 -2.85
C ARG A 249 11.13 -0.75 -3.88
N ALA A 250 10.03 -0.17 -3.42
CA ALA A 250 8.92 0.23 -4.30
C ALA A 250 9.24 1.47 -5.14
N VAL A 251 10.04 2.40 -4.64
CA VAL A 251 10.25 3.71 -5.30
C VAL A 251 11.61 3.82 -5.97
N ILE A 252 12.68 3.35 -5.35
CA ILE A 252 14.05 3.54 -5.86
C ILE A 252 14.47 2.32 -6.67
N GLU A 253 14.38 1.12 -6.10
CA GLU A 253 14.80 -0.09 -6.82
C GLU A 253 13.89 -0.41 -8.01
N SER A 254 12.57 -0.24 -7.87
CA SER A 254 11.63 -0.46 -8.98
C SER A 254 11.95 0.47 -10.15
N ALA A 255 12.13 1.77 -9.88
CA ALA A 255 12.48 2.76 -10.91
C ALA A 255 13.77 2.38 -11.65
N ALA A 256 14.80 1.93 -10.92
CA ALA A 256 16.06 1.49 -11.51
C ALA A 256 15.90 0.21 -12.36
N ARG A 257 15.04 -0.73 -11.95
CA ARG A 257 14.78 -1.98 -12.70
C ARG A 257 13.92 -1.77 -13.94
N GLU A 258 12.96 -0.86 -13.86
CA GLU A 258 12.00 -0.56 -14.94
C GLU A 258 12.59 0.44 -15.96
N GLY A 259 13.69 1.13 -15.61
CA GLY A 259 14.33 2.10 -16.48
C GLY A 259 13.56 3.42 -16.56
N ASP A 260 12.93 3.81 -15.45
CA ASP A 260 12.10 5.01 -15.38
C ASP A 260 12.90 6.29 -15.67
N PRO A 261 12.26 7.30 -16.30
CA PRO A 261 12.94 8.54 -16.62
C PRO A 261 13.33 9.29 -15.35
N GLY A 262 14.58 9.76 -15.32
CA GLY A 262 15.14 10.44 -14.16
C GLY A 262 14.37 11.71 -13.75
N VAL A 263 14.39 12.03 -12.47
CA VAL A 263 13.60 13.12 -11.85
C VAL A 263 13.89 14.50 -12.46
N PHE A 264 15.12 14.76 -12.91
CA PHE A 264 15.52 16.03 -13.52
C PHE A 264 15.46 16.02 -15.06
N SER A 265 14.97 14.94 -15.67
CA SER A 265 14.84 14.83 -17.13
C SER A 265 13.54 15.48 -17.64
N LEU A 266 13.57 16.05 -18.85
CA LEU A 266 12.38 16.59 -19.49
C LEU A 266 11.30 15.50 -19.68
N GLU A 267 11.73 14.27 -19.97
CA GLU A 267 10.82 13.13 -20.08
C GLU A 267 10.08 12.85 -18.77
N GLY A 268 10.78 12.86 -17.64
CA GLY A 268 10.19 12.67 -16.32
C GLY A 268 9.12 13.72 -15.98
N TRP A 269 9.35 14.99 -16.33
CA TRP A 269 8.39 16.08 -16.12
C TRP A 269 7.17 16.03 -17.04
N LEU A 270 7.33 15.50 -18.26
CA LEU A 270 6.24 15.34 -19.22
C LEU A 270 5.47 14.02 -19.03
N TRP A 271 6.02 13.07 -18.25
CA TRP A 271 5.49 11.71 -18.10
C TRP A 271 4.01 11.72 -17.71
N TYR A 272 3.67 12.37 -16.60
CA TYR A 272 2.28 12.41 -16.13
C TYR A 272 1.35 13.16 -17.10
N LEU A 273 1.85 14.21 -17.79
CA LEU A 273 1.06 14.92 -18.79
C LEU A 273 0.71 14.04 -20.00
N ARG A 274 1.59 13.11 -20.37
CA ARG A 274 1.34 12.13 -21.44
C ARG A 274 0.27 11.12 -21.05
N VAL A 275 0.16 10.77 -19.77
CA VAL A 275 -0.78 9.76 -19.26
C VAL A 275 -2.17 10.34 -18.95
N LEU A 276 -2.28 11.65 -18.67
CA LEU A 276 -3.57 12.31 -18.35
C LEU A 276 -4.70 12.06 -19.36
N PRO A 277 -4.48 12.08 -20.69
CA PRO A 277 -5.55 11.85 -21.66
C PRO A 277 -6.19 10.47 -21.51
N ASP A 278 -5.41 9.44 -21.16
CA ASP A 278 -5.91 8.08 -20.95
C ASP A 278 -6.67 7.98 -19.63
N GLN A 279 -6.29 8.75 -18.61
CA GLN A 279 -6.94 8.73 -17.30
C GLN A 279 -8.24 9.52 -17.23
N ILE A 280 -8.31 10.65 -17.94
CA ILE A 280 -9.42 11.61 -17.90
C ILE A 280 -10.33 11.49 -19.12
N GLY A 281 -9.78 11.05 -20.26
CA GLY A 281 -10.42 11.09 -21.57
C GLY A 281 -10.12 12.39 -22.31
N TRP A 282 -9.71 12.26 -23.58
CA TRP A 282 -9.36 13.36 -24.48
C TRP A 282 -10.43 14.46 -24.54
N LEU A 283 -11.71 14.08 -24.60
CA LEU A 283 -12.80 15.05 -24.74
C LEU A 283 -12.96 15.95 -23.51
N VAL A 284 -12.97 15.35 -22.31
CA VAL A 284 -13.08 16.10 -21.04
C VAL A 284 -11.88 17.03 -20.89
N LEU A 285 -10.68 16.54 -21.21
CA LEU A 285 -9.44 17.29 -21.13
C LEU A 285 -9.45 18.50 -22.09
N CYS A 286 -9.66 18.29 -23.40
CA CYS A 286 -9.60 19.36 -24.39
C CYS A 286 -10.69 20.40 -24.23
N VAL A 287 -11.95 19.96 -24.03
CA VAL A 287 -13.07 20.90 -23.90
C VAL A 287 -12.98 21.64 -22.55
N GLY A 288 -12.53 20.96 -21.49
CA GLY A 288 -12.24 21.57 -20.20
C GLY A 288 -11.16 22.64 -20.31
N ILE A 289 -10.01 22.33 -20.91
CA ILE A 289 -8.91 23.30 -21.12
C ILE A 289 -9.37 24.48 -21.99
N ALA A 290 -10.04 24.23 -23.11
CA ALA A 290 -10.55 25.29 -23.99
C ALA A 290 -11.54 26.20 -23.25
N GLY A 291 -12.39 25.62 -22.40
CA GLY A 291 -13.32 26.37 -21.54
C GLY A 291 -12.62 27.19 -20.45
N LEU A 292 -11.52 26.68 -19.89
CA LEU A 292 -10.69 27.42 -18.94
C LEU A 292 -9.98 28.61 -19.62
N LEU A 293 -9.49 28.44 -20.86
CA LEU A 293 -8.95 29.54 -21.67
C LEU A 293 -10.02 30.61 -21.94
N LEU A 294 -11.24 30.18 -22.27
CA LEU A 294 -12.38 31.10 -22.44
C LEU A 294 -12.73 31.82 -21.13
N TRP A 295 -12.69 31.13 -20.00
CA TRP A 295 -12.94 31.70 -18.67
C TRP A 295 -11.89 32.76 -18.33
N MET A 296 -10.60 32.45 -18.50
CA MET A 296 -9.49 33.39 -18.30
C MET A 296 -9.61 34.62 -19.20
N ARG A 297 -9.93 34.43 -20.49
CA ARG A 297 -10.15 35.55 -21.43
C ARG A 297 -11.32 36.44 -20.98
N THR A 298 -12.42 35.83 -20.56
CA THR A 298 -13.62 36.56 -20.11
C THR A 298 -13.35 37.36 -18.84
N GLN A 299 -12.59 36.79 -17.90
CA GLN A 299 -12.18 37.48 -16.67
C GLN A 299 -11.26 38.68 -16.98
N ARG A 300 -10.28 38.51 -17.88
CA ARG A 300 -9.40 39.61 -18.32
C ARG A 300 -10.17 40.76 -18.95
N LEU A 301 -11.18 40.46 -19.77
CA LEU A 301 -12.00 41.47 -20.46
C LEU A 301 -12.95 42.23 -19.51
N LYS A 302 -13.38 41.61 -18.41
CA LYS A 302 -14.32 42.25 -17.46
C LYS A 302 -13.64 43.15 -16.41
N GLY A 303 -12.31 43.17 -16.35
CA GLY A 303 -11.54 44.01 -15.43
C GLY A 303 -11.72 43.66 -13.94
N THR A 304 -10.97 44.36 -13.07
CA THR A 304 -10.94 44.15 -11.61
C THR A 304 -12.26 44.51 -10.90
N ALA A 305 -13.10 45.35 -11.51
CA ALA A 305 -14.36 45.83 -10.92
C ALA A 305 -15.47 44.74 -10.84
N SER A 306 -15.37 43.64 -11.59
CA SER A 306 -16.39 42.57 -11.60
C SER A 306 -16.09 41.38 -10.67
N VAL A 307 -14.93 41.36 -10.00
CA VAL A 307 -14.52 40.27 -9.10
C VAL A 307 -15.49 40.12 -7.92
N ALA A 308 -16.21 41.19 -7.55
CA ALA A 308 -17.22 41.19 -6.49
C ALA A 308 -18.61 40.65 -6.93
N LEU A 309 -18.87 40.49 -8.23
CA LEU A 309 -20.16 40.03 -8.79
C LEU A 309 -20.09 38.65 -9.46
N GLY A 310 -18.92 38.00 -9.43
CA GLY A 310 -18.71 36.66 -9.96
C GLY A 310 -19.37 35.59 -9.10
N LYS A 311 -19.88 34.53 -9.76
CA LYS A 311 -20.34 33.32 -9.06
C LYS A 311 -19.20 32.52 -8.43
N ASP A 312 -17.95 32.79 -8.80
CA ASP A 312 -16.77 32.06 -8.35
C ASP A 312 -16.25 32.55 -6.99
N CYS A 313 -15.99 31.63 -6.07
CA CYS A 313 -15.36 31.93 -4.78
C CYS A 313 -13.84 31.88 -4.90
N ARG A 314 -13.17 33.03 -4.73
CA ARG A 314 -11.71 33.17 -4.92
C ARG A 314 -10.88 32.21 -4.05
N ASP A 315 -11.07 32.21 -2.74
CA ASP A 315 -10.17 31.46 -1.83
C ASP A 315 -10.25 29.94 -2.05
N PRO A 316 -11.44 29.32 -2.19
CA PRO A 316 -11.55 27.90 -2.53
C PRO A 316 -10.90 27.53 -3.87
N TRP A 317 -10.99 28.39 -4.89
CA TRP A 317 -10.30 28.18 -6.17
C TRP A 317 -8.78 28.29 -6.03
N CYS A 318 -8.28 29.28 -5.28
CA CYS A 318 -6.85 29.43 -4.99
C CYS A 318 -6.30 28.20 -4.26
N TRP A 319 -7.06 27.67 -3.28
CA TRP A 319 -6.70 26.45 -2.57
C TRP A 319 -6.63 25.24 -3.51
N LEU A 320 -7.67 25.04 -4.32
CA LEU A 320 -7.75 23.91 -5.25
C LEU A 320 -6.60 23.93 -6.28
N ILE A 321 -6.39 25.07 -6.95
CA ILE A 321 -5.33 25.21 -7.96
C ILE A 321 -3.96 25.10 -7.31
N GLY A 322 -3.76 25.74 -6.16
CA GLY A 322 -2.51 25.73 -5.43
C GLY A 322 -2.10 24.33 -4.98
N THR A 323 -3.01 23.59 -4.35
CA THR A 323 -2.75 22.21 -3.91
C THR A 323 -2.59 21.24 -5.09
N LEU A 324 -3.33 21.43 -6.19
CA LEU A 324 -3.15 20.66 -7.41
C LEU A 324 -1.74 20.84 -8.02
N LEU A 325 -1.28 22.09 -8.16
CA LEU A 325 0.04 22.39 -8.72
C LEU A 325 1.17 21.90 -7.82
N LEU A 326 1.08 22.12 -6.51
CA LEU A 326 2.10 21.67 -5.57
C LEU A 326 2.14 20.15 -5.45
N GLY A 327 0.97 19.49 -5.42
CA GLY A 327 0.90 18.03 -5.44
C GLY A 327 1.48 17.45 -6.73
N TRP A 328 1.18 18.05 -7.88
CA TRP A 328 1.77 17.65 -9.16
C TRP A 328 3.29 17.82 -9.15
N LEU A 329 3.80 18.94 -8.64
CA LEU A 329 5.24 19.20 -8.52
C LEU A 329 5.95 18.11 -7.70
N VAL A 330 5.44 17.81 -6.50
CA VAL A 330 6.07 16.82 -5.60
C VAL A 330 5.91 15.40 -6.15
N THR A 331 4.78 15.07 -6.79
CA THR A 331 4.59 13.75 -7.43
C THR A 331 5.57 13.53 -8.59
N ASN A 332 5.92 14.59 -9.34
CA ASN A 332 6.95 14.52 -10.37
C ASN A 332 8.36 14.26 -9.82
N LEU A 333 8.62 14.59 -8.55
CA LEU A 333 9.90 14.32 -7.89
C LEU A 333 10.09 12.85 -7.48
N SER A 334 9.04 12.03 -7.54
CA SER A 334 9.13 10.59 -7.30
C SER A 334 9.97 9.92 -8.41
N PRO A 335 11.03 9.15 -8.08
CA PRO A 335 11.81 8.40 -9.07
C PRO A 335 10.98 7.39 -9.85
N ASN A 336 10.10 6.65 -9.16
CA ASN A 336 9.19 5.68 -9.79
C ASN A 336 8.06 6.42 -10.54
N LYS A 337 7.87 6.06 -11.81
CA LYS A 337 6.84 6.60 -12.71
C LYS A 337 5.74 5.57 -12.97
N ASP A 338 4.71 5.61 -12.13
CA ASP A 338 3.48 4.82 -12.29
C ASP A 338 2.25 5.74 -12.41
N ALA A 339 1.31 5.37 -13.29
CA ALA A 339 0.11 6.13 -13.61
C ALA A 339 -0.77 6.34 -12.37
N ARG A 340 -0.71 5.40 -11.42
CA ARG A 340 -1.44 5.40 -10.16
C ARG A 340 -1.00 6.52 -9.22
N TYR A 341 0.24 7.04 -9.32
CA TYR A 341 0.72 8.08 -8.40
C TYR A 341 0.03 9.43 -8.59
N ILE A 342 -0.40 9.78 -9.80
CA ILE A 342 -1.15 11.02 -10.05
C ILE A 342 -2.66 10.87 -9.79
N ALA A 343 -3.16 9.64 -9.64
CA ALA A 343 -4.59 9.37 -9.44
C ALA A 343 -5.21 10.21 -8.30
N PRO A 344 -4.57 10.42 -7.13
CA PRO A 344 -5.14 11.24 -6.06
C PRO A 344 -5.35 12.73 -6.42
N LEU A 345 -4.72 13.24 -7.49
CA LEU A 345 -4.91 14.60 -8.00
C LEU A 345 -6.01 14.69 -9.05
N LEU A 346 -6.51 13.56 -9.56
CA LEU A 346 -7.55 13.57 -10.59
C LEU A 346 -8.84 14.26 -10.14
N PRO A 347 -9.36 14.09 -8.91
CA PRO A 347 -10.59 14.78 -8.50
C PRO A 347 -10.45 16.31 -8.50
N SER A 348 -9.33 16.85 -8.07
CA SER A 348 -9.09 18.31 -8.11
C SER A 348 -8.87 18.82 -9.54
N LEU A 349 -8.16 18.06 -10.38
CA LEU A 349 -8.01 18.37 -11.80
C LEU A 349 -9.36 18.34 -12.53
N LEU A 350 -10.20 17.33 -12.27
CA LEU A 350 -11.55 17.20 -12.85
C LEU A 350 -12.48 18.31 -12.37
N LEU A 351 -12.39 18.76 -11.11
CA LEU A 351 -13.10 19.95 -10.64
C LEU A 351 -12.72 21.20 -11.42
N LEU A 352 -11.42 21.39 -11.69
CA LEU A 352 -10.92 22.50 -12.50
C LEU A 352 -11.40 22.41 -13.96
N LEU A 353 -11.26 21.25 -14.59
CA LEU A 353 -11.73 21.03 -15.97
C LEU A 353 -13.26 21.21 -16.09
N THR A 354 -14.01 20.77 -15.08
CA THR A 354 -15.47 20.97 -15.01
C THR A 354 -15.83 22.45 -15.01
N ARG A 355 -15.01 23.32 -14.40
CA ARG A 355 -15.23 24.78 -14.46
C ARG A 355 -15.03 25.34 -15.86
N GLY A 356 -14.12 24.77 -16.64
CA GLY A 356 -13.99 25.07 -18.06
C GLY A 356 -15.23 24.65 -18.85
N TRP A 357 -15.72 23.43 -18.63
CA TRP A 357 -16.99 22.95 -19.19
C TRP A 357 -18.17 23.85 -18.82
N TRP A 358 -18.27 24.25 -17.56
CA TRP A 358 -19.28 25.18 -17.07
C TRP A 358 -19.24 26.51 -17.82
N GLN A 359 -18.03 27.00 -18.15
CA GLN A 359 -17.86 28.25 -18.90
C GLN A 359 -18.49 28.20 -20.29
N TRP A 360 -18.43 27.07 -20.98
CA TRP A 360 -19.09 26.90 -22.27
C TRP A 360 -20.61 27.04 -22.14
N GLY A 361 -21.21 26.44 -21.11
CA GLY A 361 -22.64 26.59 -20.82
C GLY A 361 -23.03 28.04 -20.57
N GLU A 362 -22.23 28.78 -19.78
CA GLU A 362 -22.47 30.21 -19.54
C GLU A 362 -22.30 31.06 -20.81
N TRP A 363 -21.31 30.74 -21.64
CA TRP A 363 -21.07 31.45 -22.90
C TRP A 363 -22.20 31.22 -23.91
N ILE A 364 -22.65 29.96 -24.08
CA ILE A 364 -23.79 29.60 -24.94
C ILE A 364 -25.05 30.35 -24.49
N GLY A 365 -25.32 30.36 -23.18
CA GLY A 365 -26.47 31.06 -22.61
C GLY A 365 -26.43 32.58 -22.82
N GLN A 366 -25.25 33.19 -22.79
CA GLN A 366 -25.05 34.62 -23.09
C GLN A 366 -25.15 34.93 -24.58
N ARG A 367 -24.64 34.04 -25.44
CA ARG A 367 -24.58 34.24 -26.91
C ARG A 367 -25.93 34.04 -27.59
N TRP A 368 -26.76 33.13 -27.08
CA TRP A 368 -28.10 32.82 -27.63
C TRP A 368 -29.21 32.79 -26.57
N PRO A 369 -29.60 33.95 -26.00
CA PRO A 369 -30.57 34.03 -24.91
C PRO A 369 -31.95 33.44 -25.27
N SER A 370 -32.39 33.60 -26.52
CA SER A 370 -33.71 33.15 -27.01
C SER A 370 -33.82 31.63 -27.17
N ARG A 371 -32.70 30.91 -27.29
CA ARG A 371 -32.66 29.42 -27.35
C ARG A 371 -32.01 28.79 -26.10
N SER A 372 -31.71 29.63 -25.10
CA SER A 372 -31.01 29.32 -23.85
C SER A 372 -31.61 28.21 -22.96
N PRO A 373 -32.92 27.90 -22.94
CA PRO A 373 -33.46 26.95 -21.97
C PRO A 373 -32.97 25.50 -22.14
N TRP A 374 -32.72 25.06 -23.39
CA TRP A 374 -32.44 23.65 -23.69
C TRP A 374 -31.06 23.40 -24.33
N LEU A 375 -30.48 24.39 -25.02
CA LEU A 375 -29.19 24.24 -25.72
C LEU A 375 -28.01 23.85 -24.80
N PRO A 376 -27.81 24.48 -23.64
CA PRO A 376 -26.75 24.06 -22.72
C PRO A 376 -26.98 22.64 -22.17
N GLY A 377 -28.23 22.28 -21.91
CA GLY A 377 -28.60 20.93 -21.46
C GLY A 377 -28.33 19.87 -22.53
N LEU A 378 -28.69 20.16 -23.78
CA LEU A 378 -28.41 19.29 -24.93
C LEU A 378 -26.91 19.16 -25.18
N ALA A 379 -26.15 20.27 -25.14
CA ALA A 379 -24.71 20.25 -25.31
C ALA A 379 -24.01 19.42 -24.22
N LEU A 380 -24.47 19.53 -22.97
CA LEU A 380 -23.99 18.69 -21.86
C LEU A 380 -24.36 17.21 -22.05
N ALA A 381 -25.57 16.92 -22.54
CA ALA A 381 -26.01 15.55 -22.79
C ALA A 381 -25.21 14.89 -23.93
N VAL A 382 -25.02 15.60 -25.05
CA VAL A 382 -24.20 15.14 -26.19
C VAL A 382 -22.73 14.97 -25.76
N GLY A 383 -22.19 15.94 -25.00
CA GLY A 383 -20.85 15.84 -24.42
C GLY A 383 -20.71 14.62 -23.51
N GLY A 384 -21.69 14.37 -22.63
CA GLY A 384 -21.71 13.20 -21.74
C GLY A 384 -21.74 11.88 -22.50
N LEU A 385 -22.58 11.76 -23.53
CA LEU A 385 -22.60 10.57 -24.41
C LEU A 385 -21.27 10.34 -25.13
N ALA A 386 -20.62 11.42 -25.58
CA ALA A 386 -19.32 11.34 -26.23
C ALA A 386 -18.17 10.95 -25.28
N VAL A 387 -18.30 11.24 -23.97
CA VAL A 387 -17.38 10.73 -22.93
C VAL A 387 -17.64 9.24 -22.62
N LEU A 388 -18.90 8.82 -22.63
CA LEU A 388 -19.28 7.45 -22.29
C LEU A 388 -18.75 6.42 -23.30
N ALA A 389 -18.74 6.73 -24.61
CA ALA A 389 -18.36 5.75 -25.63
C ALA A 389 -16.90 5.27 -25.54
N PRO A 390 -15.87 6.13 -25.40
CA PRO A 390 -14.49 5.70 -25.17
C PRO A 390 -14.32 4.93 -23.85
N SER A 391 -14.94 5.41 -22.76
CA SER A 391 -14.87 4.74 -21.45
C SER A 391 -15.50 3.35 -21.49
N TRP A 392 -16.63 3.20 -22.17
CA TRP A 392 -17.28 1.92 -22.41
C TRP A 392 -16.41 1.00 -23.27
N LYS A 393 -15.80 1.53 -24.34
CA LYS A 393 -14.89 0.75 -25.20
C LYS A 393 -13.70 0.23 -24.39
N ALA A 394 -13.05 1.08 -23.59
CA ALA A 394 -11.93 0.70 -22.73
C ALA A 394 -12.32 -0.41 -21.74
N GLN A 395 -13.45 -0.26 -21.05
CA GLN A 395 -13.97 -1.30 -20.15
C GLN A 395 -14.32 -2.58 -20.91
N SER A 396 -15.05 -2.51 -22.03
CA SER A 396 -15.42 -3.71 -22.80
C SER A 396 -14.23 -4.51 -23.32
N ALA A 397 -13.09 -3.86 -23.60
CA ALA A 397 -11.87 -4.54 -24.00
C ALA A 397 -11.31 -5.44 -22.87
N ARG A 398 -11.44 -5.00 -21.62
CA ARG A 398 -11.00 -5.74 -20.43
C ARG A 398 -11.87 -6.97 -20.11
N LEU A 399 -13.11 -7.03 -20.60
CA LEU A 399 -13.96 -8.23 -20.46
C LEU A 399 -13.51 -9.39 -21.36
N ARG A 400 -12.71 -9.13 -22.41
CA ARG A 400 -12.34 -10.13 -23.42
C ARG A 400 -11.17 -11.03 -23.03
N LEU A 401 -10.54 -10.79 -21.88
CA LEU A 401 -9.47 -11.61 -21.33
C LEU A 401 -10.10 -12.65 -20.40
N THR A 402 -10.71 -13.67 -20.99
CA THR A 402 -11.37 -14.76 -20.27
C THR A 402 -10.49 -15.99 -20.25
N ASN A 403 -10.18 -16.48 -19.05
CA ASN A 403 -10.34 -17.88 -18.65
C ASN A 403 -10.24 -17.99 -17.12
N GLY A 404 -11.39 -17.96 -16.44
CA GLY A 404 -11.52 -18.05 -14.98
C GLY A 404 -11.23 -19.44 -14.38
N GLN A 405 -10.41 -20.25 -15.05
CA GLN A 405 -10.01 -21.60 -14.63
C GLN A 405 -8.56 -21.82 -15.10
N PRO A 406 -7.68 -22.39 -14.27
CA PRO A 406 -7.99 -23.39 -13.23
C PRO A 406 -7.67 -23.02 -11.76
N LEU A 407 -7.43 -21.75 -11.41
CA LEU A 407 -7.00 -21.37 -10.05
C LEU A 407 -7.88 -21.95 -8.93
N GLU A 408 -9.20 -21.72 -8.98
CA GLU A 408 -10.11 -22.21 -7.93
C GLU A 408 -10.08 -23.73 -7.81
N ALA A 409 -9.99 -24.45 -8.93
CA ALA A 409 -9.91 -25.91 -8.95
C ALA A 409 -8.60 -26.41 -8.34
N ILE A 410 -7.47 -25.77 -8.66
CA ILE A 410 -6.15 -26.06 -8.06
C ILE A 410 -6.21 -25.87 -6.55
N VAL A 411 -6.75 -24.74 -6.11
CA VAL A 411 -6.86 -24.37 -4.69
C VAL A 411 -7.76 -25.35 -3.94
N ALA A 412 -8.95 -25.64 -4.46
CA ALA A 412 -9.87 -26.60 -3.85
C ALA A 412 -9.23 -27.99 -3.76
N ARG A 413 -8.50 -28.41 -4.80
CA ARG A 413 -7.81 -29.71 -4.81
C ARG A 413 -6.69 -29.81 -3.78
N ALA A 414 -6.04 -28.69 -3.46
CA ALA A 414 -5.03 -28.59 -2.41
C ALA A 414 -5.63 -28.39 -1.00
N GLY A 415 -6.96 -28.46 -0.84
CA GLY A 415 -7.64 -28.28 0.46
C GLY A 415 -7.92 -26.81 0.83
N GLY A 416 -7.82 -25.89 -0.12
CA GLY A 416 -8.15 -24.49 0.08
C GLY A 416 -9.65 -24.23 0.13
N ALA A 417 -10.03 -23.09 0.73
CA ALA A 417 -11.41 -22.68 0.97
C ALA A 417 -12.27 -23.66 1.81
N ASP A 418 -11.62 -24.62 2.48
CA ASP A 418 -12.24 -25.56 3.42
C ASP A 418 -11.72 -25.27 4.84
N PRO A 419 -12.58 -24.86 5.79
CA PRO A 419 -12.17 -24.59 7.17
C PRO A 419 -11.78 -25.85 7.96
N THR A 420 -12.16 -27.04 7.48
CA THR A 420 -11.86 -28.32 8.13
C THR A 420 -10.56 -28.95 7.64
N ALA A 421 -10.02 -28.46 6.52
CA ALA A 421 -8.74 -28.91 6.00
C ALA A 421 -7.58 -28.49 6.90
N GLU A 422 -6.55 -29.34 6.97
CA GLU A 422 -5.33 -29.04 7.70
C GLU A 422 -4.60 -27.82 7.10
N PRO A 423 -3.97 -26.96 7.93
CA PRO A 423 -3.15 -25.86 7.43
C PRO A 423 -2.06 -26.36 6.48
N ALA A 424 -1.97 -25.77 5.30
CA ALA A 424 -1.07 -26.24 4.25
C ALA A 424 -0.40 -25.09 3.51
N THR A 425 0.85 -25.31 3.10
CA THR A 425 1.60 -24.39 2.23
C THR A 425 1.71 -25.00 0.83
N LEU A 426 1.22 -24.29 -0.18
CA LEU A 426 1.39 -24.62 -1.59
C LEU A 426 2.54 -23.80 -2.18
N ILE A 427 3.59 -24.49 -2.63
CA ILE A 427 4.69 -23.86 -3.37
C ILE A 427 4.24 -23.57 -4.79
N VAL A 428 4.17 -22.30 -5.14
CA VAL A 428 3.73 -21.80 -6.44
C VAL A 428 4.96 -21.35 -7.23
N VAL A 429 5.36 -22.18 -8.19
CA VAL A 429 6.42 -21.85 -9.15
C VAL A 429 5.96 -20.87 -10.24
N PRO A 430 4.76 -21.02 -10.86
CA PRO A 430 4.33 -20.06 -11.87
C PRO A 430 4.04 -18.69 -11.25
N SER A 431 4.38 -17.62 -11.97
CA SER A 431 4.02 -16.25 -11.59
C SER A 431 3.44 -15.53 -12.80
N THR A 432 2.11 -15.60 -12.90
CA THR A 432 1.30 -14.96 -13.95
C THR A 432 0.20 -14.12 -13.29
N PRO A 433 -0.43 -13.18 -14.02
CA PRO A 433 -1.52 -12.38 -13.45
C PRO A 433 -2.64 -13.27 -12.88
N ASP A 434 -2.98 -14.35 -13.60
CA ASP A 434 -4.09 -15.23 -13.25
C ASP A 434 -3.73 -16.35 -12.26
N LEU A 435 -2.44 -16.67 -12.10
CA LEU A 435 -1.95 -17.70 -11.18
C LEU A 435 -0.60 -17.30 -10.58
N ASN A 436 -0.60 -17.01 -9.29
CA ASN A 436 0.57 -16.61 -8.50
C ASN A 436 0.36 -16.93 -7.01
N GLN A 437 1.38 -16.73 -6.18
CA GLN A 437 1.31 -17.03 -4.75
C GLN A 437 0.24 -16.23 -3.99
N HIS A 438 -0.05 -14.99 -4.40
CA HIS A 438 -0.99 -14.11 -3.72
C HIS A 438 -2.42 -14.55 -3.98
N ASN A 439 -2.76 -14.88 -5.23
CA ASN A 439 -4.10 -15.35 -5.55
C ASN A 439 -4.36 -16.76 -4.99
N VAL A 440 -3.38 -17.67 -5.01
CA VAL A 440 -3.47 -18.96 -4.31
C VAL A 440 -3.73 -18.76 -2.82
N SER A 441 -2.99 -17.86 -2.16
CA SER A 441 -3.22 -17.55 -0.74
C SER A 441 -4.61 -16.99 -0.50
N TYR A 442 -5.07 -16.05 -1.33
CA TYR A 442 -6.37 -15.43 -1.13
C TYR A 442 -7.49 -16.44 -1.28
N TYR A 443 -7.55 -17.17 -2.41
CA TYR A 443 -8.57 -18.19 -2.63
C TYR A 443 -8.46 -19.35 -1.64
N GLY A 444 -7.25 -19.76 -1.26
CA GLY A 444 -7.01 -20.83 -0.30
C GLY A 444 -7.47 -20.52 1.11
N ARG A 445 -7.51 -19.24 1.48
CA ARG A 445 -7.93 -18.76 2.81
C ARG A 445 -9.37 -18.28 2.87
N ARG A 446 -10.13 -18.31 1.77
CA ARG A 446 -11.55 -17.95 1.83
C ARG A 446 -12.35 -18.94 2.69
N ASN A 447 -13.53 -18.54 3.14
CA ASN A 447 -14.45 -19.37 3.95
C ASN A 447 -13.82 -20.01 5.20
N GLY A 448 -12.81 -19.36 5.80
CA GLY A 448 -12.10 -19.90 6.96
C GLY A 448 -10.98 -20.91 6.63
N GLY A 449 -10.68 -21.14 5.35
CA GLY A 449 -9.58 -22.01 4.92
C GLY A 449 -8.20 -21.55 5.37
N GLN A 450 -7.24 -22.47 5.32
CA GLN A 450 -5.88 -22.31 5.83
C GLN A 450 -4.80 -22.72 4.81
N LEU A 451 -5.12 -22.69 3.52
CA LEU A 451 -4.12 -22.91 2.47
C LEU A 451 -3.43 -21.59 2.13
N VAL A 452 -2.10 -21.55 2.27
CA VAL A 452 -1.27 -20.38 1.90
C VAL A 452 -0.40 -20.69 0.68
N GLY A 453 -0.37 -19.79 -0.29
CA GLY A 453 0.52 -19.85 -1.44
C GLY A 453 1.85 -19.14 -1.16
N ARG A 454 2.96 -19.76 -1.53
CA ARG A 454 4.31 -19.18 -1.38
C ARG A 454 5.11 -19.37 -2.65
N GLN A 455 5.92 -18.37 -3.01
CA GLN A 455 6.69 -18.41 -4.25
C GLN A 455 8.08 -19.00 -4.00
N LEU A 456 8.45 -20.03 -4.75
CA LEU A 456 9.78 -20.64 -4.71
C LEU A 456 10.22 -21.08 -6.13
N GLY A 457 11.47 -21.49 -6.29
CA GLY A 457 12.03 -21.91 -7.60
C GLY A 457 12.76 -20.79 -8.38
N GLY A 458 12.96 -19.62 -7.78
CA GLY A 458 13.73 -18.52 -8.37
C GLY A 458 15.25 -18.72 -8.39
N SER A 459 15.80 -19.63 -7.58
CA SER A 459 17.22 -19.97 -7.44
C SER A 459 17.41 -21.49 -7.43
N PRO A 460 18.53 -22.04 -7.95
CA PRO A 460 18.88 -23.45 -7.78
C PRO A 460 18.96 -23.89 -6.32
N ASP A 461 19.34 -22.99 -5.41
CA ASP A 461 19.49 -23.29 -3.97
C ASP A 461 18.15 -23.63 -3.29
N HIS A 462 17.03 -23.37 -3.97
CA HIS A 462 15.70 -23.70 -3.48
C HIS A 462 15.31 -25.17 -3.71
N ILE A 463 16.01 -25.89 -4.59
CA ILE A 463 15.64 -27.25 -5.00
C ILE A 463 15.70 -28.21 -3.82
N GLU A 464 16.87 -28.30 -3.17
CA GLU A 464 17.09 -29.25 -2.09
C GLU A 464 16.16 -28.99 -0.88
N PRO A 465 15.97 -27.74 -0.41
CA PRO A 465 14.98 -27.43 0.60
C PRO A 465 13.55 -27.85 0.21
N ALA A 466 13.12 -27.62 -1.03
CA ALA A 466 11.81 -28.04 -1.49
C ALA A 466 11.66 -29.58 -1.50
N LEU A 467 12.67 -30.30 -2.00
CA LEU A 467 12.69 -31.76 -2.01
C LEU A 467 12.65 -32.37 -0.61
N ARG A 468 13.16 -31.67 0.40
CA ARG A 468 13.14 -32.14 1.79
C ARG A 468 11.87 -31.78 2.55
N HIS A 469 11.31 -30.58 2.32
CA HIS A 469 10.29 -30.03 3.23
C HIS A 469 8.95 -29.71 2.56
N ALA A 470 8.91 -29.43 1.25
CA ALA A 470 7.65 -29.06 0.62
C ALA A 470 6.66 -30.22 0.65
N SER A 471 5.40 -29.88 0.94
CA SER A 471 4.27 -30.83 0.96
C SER A 471 3.46 -30.77 -0.33
N TRP A 472 3.24 -29.56 -0.85
CA TRP A 472 2.52 -29.32 -2.08
C TRP A 472 3.32 -28.42 -3.02
N VAL A 473 3.32 -28.76 -4.31
CA VAL A 473 4.02 -27.99 -5.34
C VAL A 473 3.15 -27.85 -6.56
N LEU A 474 3.02 -26.62 -7.06
CA LEU A 474 2.34 -26.27 -8.29
C LEU A 474 3.38 -25.89 -9.34
N LEU A 475 3.39 -26.67 -10.42
CA LEU A 475 4.29 -26.52 -11.55
C LEU A 475 3.51 -26.10 -12.80
N ALA A 476 4.20 -25.58 -13.80
CA ALA A 476 3.63 -25.22 -15.09
C ALA A 476 4.40 -25.89 -16.24
N GLU A 477 3.72 -26.31 -17.28
CA GLU A 477 4.31 -26.96 -18.45
C GLU A 477 4.36 -25.99 -19.64
N GLY A 478 5.39 -26.13 -20.48
CA GLY A 478 5.54 -25.36 -21.73
C GLY A 478 6.26 -24.01 -21.57
N LYS A 479 6.05 -23.10 -22.53
CA LYS A 479 6.64 -21.74 -22.50
C LYS A 479 5.98 -20.91 -21.39
N GLN A 480 6.61 -20.85 -20.24
CA GLN A 480 6.16 -20.04 -19.11
C GLN A 480 6.51 -18.53 -19.23
N GLY A 481 6.88 -18.05 -20.43
CA GLY A 481 7.34 -16.67 -20.62
C GLY A 481 8.77 -16.44 -20.11
N SER A 482 8.98 -15.41 -19.29
CA SER A 482 10.29 -14.99 -18.74
C SER A 482 10.81 -15.91 -17.63
N VAL A 483 10.70 -17.22 -17.80
CA VAL A 483 11.10 -18.17 -16.77
C VAL A 483 12.59 -18.41 -16.80
N ARG A 484 13.21 -18.05 -15.67
CA ARG A 484 14.64 -18.19 -15.42
C ARG A 484 15.03 -19.66 -15.50
N LYS A 485 16.24 -19.94 -15.97
CA LYS A 485 16.84 -21.29 -16.05
C LYS A 485 16.64 -22.09 -14.74
N ALA A 486 16.70 -21.42 -13.59
CA ALA A 486 16.47 -21.99 -12.26
C ALA A 486 15.09 -22.65 -12.07
N ALA A 487 14.01 -22.02 -12.53
CA ALA A 487 12.66 -22.56 -12.36
C ALA A 487 12.40 -23.80 -13.23
N ARG A 488 13.06 -23.91 -14.39
CA ARG A 488 13.08 -25.15 -15.18
C ARG A 488 13.84 -26.27 -14.49
N ALA A 489 14.99 -25.98 -13.91
CA ALA A 489 15.74 -26.95 -13.12
C ALA A 489 14.95 -27.42 -11.88
N PHE A 490 14.23 -26.50 -11.24
CA PHE A 490 13.34 -26.80 -10.13
C PHE A 490 12.17 -27.72 -10.56
N ASP A 491 11.46 -27.38 -11.65
CA ASP A 491 10.40 -28.22 -12.20
C ASP A 491 10.91 -29.65 -12.48
N GLN A 492 12.04 -29.78 -13.17
CA GLN A 492 12.64 -31.07 -13.48
C GLN A 492 13.02 -31.85 -12.21
N ALA A 493 13.64 -31.20 -11.24
CA ALA A 493 14.03 -31.84 -9.99
C ALA A 493 12.83 -32.39 -9.21
N ILE A 494 11.70 -31.67 -9.17
CA ILE A 494 10.47 -32.15 -8.52
C ILE A 494 9.95 -33.42 -9.22
N ARG A 495 9.89 -33.42 -10.55
CA ARG A 495 9.40 -34.56 -11.36
C ARG A 495 10.29 -35.79 -11.22
N ASP A 496 11.60 -35.60 -11.27
CA ASP A 496 12.59 -36.69 -11.30
C ASP A 496 12.89 -37.25 -9.89
N SER A 497 12.51 -36.53 -8.83
CA SER A 497 12.88 -36.89 -7.45
C SER A 497 12.27 -38.19 -6.90
N GLY A 498 11.11 -38.61 -7.42
CA GLY A 498 10.31 -39.70 -6.84
C GLY A 498 9.67 -39.39 -5.48
N VAL A 499 9.90 -38.19 -4.91
CA VAL A 499 9.36 -37.73 -3.61
C VAL A 499 7.91 -37.26 -3.74
N PHE A 500 7.56 -36.71 -4.90
CA PHE A 500 6.24 -36.17 -5.17
C PHE A 500 5.47 -37.08 -6.14
N GLN A 501 4.17 -37.17 -5.94
CA GLN A 501 3.24 -37.77 -6.89
C GLN A 501 2.37 -36.68 -7.51
N GLN A 502 2.15 -36.79 -8.81
CA GLN A 502 1.23 -35.92 -9.54
C GLN A 502 -0.20 -36.23 -9.09
N VAL A 503 -0.91 -35.21 -8.61
CA VAL A 503 -2.29 -35.32 -8.16
C VAL A 503 -3.25 -35.06 -9.30
N GLU A 504 -3.05 -33.97 -10.04
CA GLU A 504 -3.96 -33.53 -11.09
C GLU A 504 -3.26 -32.57 -12.06
N VAL A 505 -3.77 -32.51 -13.29
CA VAL A 505 -3.28 -31.62 -14.34
C VAL A 505 -4.44 -30.76 -14.83
N PHE A 506 -4.19 -29.48 -14.96
CA PHE A 506 -5.15 -28.47 -15.32
C PHE A 506 -4.73 -27.78 -16.63
N PRO A 507 -5.66 -27.49 -17.54
CA PRO A 507 -5.34 -26.81 -18.79
C PRO A 507 -4.94 -25.35 -18.53
N ARG A 508 -3.95 -24.84 -19.27
CA ARG A 508 -3.57 -23.42 -19.23
C ARG A 508 -4.24 -22.63 -20.37
N PRO A 509 -4.79 -21.44 -20.11
CA PRO A 509 -5.40 -20.58 -21.12
C PRO A 509 -4.50 -20.26 -22.33
N GLU A 510 -3.22 -20.01 -22.08
CA GLU A 510 -2.21 -19.58 -23.07
C GLU A 510 -1.50 -20.77 -23.75
N GLY A 511 -1.96 -22.00 -23.53
CA GLY A 511 -1.32 -23.24 -23.97
C GLY A 511 -0.36 -23.83 -22.93
N GLY A 512 -0.29 -25.16 -22.89
CA GLY A 512 0.40 -25.92 -21.84
C GLY A 512 -0.57 -26.35 -20.73
N SER A 513 -0.01 -26.73 -19.58
CA SER A 513 -0.78 -27.21 -18.42
C SER A 513 -0.20 -26.71 -17.11
N TYR A 514 -0.99 -26.73 -16.04
CA TYR A 514 -0.51 -26.66 -14.67
C TYR A 514 -0.62 -28.04 -14.06
N SER A 515 0.41 -28.50 -13.37
CA SER A 515 0.41 -29.81 -12.70
C SER A 515 0.57 -29.60 -11.20
N LEU A 516 -0.36 -30.16 -10.42
CA LEU A 516 -0.34 -30.13 -8.97
C LEU A 516 0.29 -31.41 -8.43
N TRP A 517 1.25 -31.26 -7.52
CA TRP A 517 2.04 -32.35 -6.96
C TRP A 517 1.92 -32.35 -5.44
N ARG A 518 1.82 -33.55 -4.86
CA ARG A 518 1.79 -33.76 -3.41
C ARG A 518 2.93 -34.69 -3.02
N ARG A 519 3.61 -34.40 -1.93
CA ARG A 519 4.58 -35.33 -1.33
C ARG A 519 3.90 -36.66 -1.06
N ARG A 520 4.56 -37.76 -1.44
CA ARG A 520 4.03 -39.10 -1.21
C ARG A 520 4.06 -39.44 0.27
N GLY A 521 3.08 -40.22 0.74
CA GLY A 521 3.02 -40.65 2.14
C GLY A 521 4.15 -41.59 2.56
N ASP A 522 4.79 -42.26 1.60
CA ASP A 522 5.94 -43.16 1.81
C ASP A 522 7.30 -42.47 1.60
N ALA A 523 7.31 -41.19 1.19
CA ALA A 523 8.54 -40.42 1.14
C ALA A 523 9.03 -40.07 2.57
N PRO A 524 10.35 -39.88 2.78
CA PRO A 524 10.87 -39.47 4.08
C PRO A 524 10.15 -38.23 4.61
N ALA A 525 9.74 -38.31 5.88
CA ALA A 525 9.10 -37.20 6.57
C ALA A 525 10.08 -36.01 6.64
N PRO A 526 9.61 -34.78 6.38
CA PRO A 526 10.42 -33.60 6.57
C PRO A 526 10.99 -33.54 7.99
N VAL A 527 12.30 -33.30 8.10
CA VAL A 527 12.88 -32.90 9.39
C VAL A 527 12.40 -31.48 9.66
N GLY A 528 11.81 -31.21 10.83
CA GLY A 528 11.31 -29.86 11.12
C GLY A 528 12.43 -28.84 11.29
N PHE A 529 12.16 -27.60 10.89
CA PHE A 529 13.12 -26.50 10.95
C PHE A 529 13.54 -26.16 12.39
N GLU A 530 12.73 -26.49 13.38
CA GLU A 530 13.04 -26.36 14.80
C GLU A 530 14.33 -27.06 15.22
N ARG A 531 14.76 -28.11 14.50
CA ARG A 531 16.03 -28.79 14.76
C ARG A 531 17.26 -28.06 14.21
N ARG A 532 17.08 -27.31 13.12
CA ARG A 532 18.15 -26.53 12.47
C ARG A 532 18.25 -25.12 13.04
N PHE A 533 17.15 -24.61 13.58
CA PHE A 533 17.07 -23.26 14.10
C PHE A 533 18.12 -22.94 15.18
N PRO A 534 18.41 -23.83 16.16
CA PRO A 534 19.42 -23.54 17.18
C PRO A 534 20.81 -23.26 16.60
N ASP A 535 21.28 -24.08 15.67
CA ASP A 535 22.60 -23.90 15.06
C ASP A 535 22.67 -22.57 14.27
N LEU A 536 21.59 -22.21 13.57
CA LEU A 536 21.48 -20.92 12.89
C LEU A 536 21.51 -19.75 13.90
N ALA A 537 20.73 -19.84 14.97
CA ALA A 537 20.69 -18.79 16.00
C ALA A 537 22.06 -18.59 16.67
N ALA A 538 22.76 -19.69 16.97
CA ALA A 538 24.13 -19.63 17.51
C ALA A 538 25.12 -19.03 16.51
N GLY A 539 24.91 -19.24 15.21
CA GLY A 539 25.71 -18.65 14.14
C GLY A 539 25.76 -17.12 14.16
N MET A 540 24.76 -16.45 14.75
CA MET A 540 24.80 -14.99 14.94
C MET A 540 25.97 -14.56 15.83
N ALA A 541 26.51 -15.44 16.68
CA ALA A 541 27.71 -15.17 17.46
C ALA A 541 28.97 -14.90 16.60
N ALA A 542 28.95 -15.21 15.30
CA ALA A 542 30.00 -14.91 14.33
C ALA A 542 29.85 -13.52 13.68
N GLY A 543 28.84 -12.73 14.05
CA GLY A 543 28.65 -11.39 13.51
C GLY A 543 28.11 -11.39 12.08
N PRO A 544 28.51 -10.42 11.23
CA PRO A 544 28.03 -10.28 9.85
C PRO A 544 28.14 -11.55 9.00
N GLN A 545 29.23 -12.30 9.16
CA GLN A 545 29.46 -13.56 8.42
C GLN A 545 28.41 -14.62 8.76
N GLY A 546 27.88 -14.60 9.99
CA GLY A 546 26.83 -15.51 10.44
C GLY A 546 25.42 -15.10 10.02
N LEU A 547 25.20 -13.86 9.59
CA LEU A 547 23.85 -13.34 9.30
C LEU A 547 23.28 -13.85 7.99
N ASP A 548 24.06 -13.91 6.91
CA ASP A 548 23.56 -14.34 5.60
C ASP A 548 23.05 -15.80 5.62
N PRO A 549 23.78 -16.78 6.19
CA PRO A 549 23.27 -18.15 6.35
C PRO A 549 21.95 -18.22 7.13
N VAL A 550 21.80 -17.39 8.17
CA VAL A 550 20.59 -17.30 9.00
C VAL A 550 19.43 -16.77 8.18
N PHE A 551 19.56 -15.58 7.60
CA PHE A 551 18.45 -14.93 6.90
C PHE A 551 18.10 -15.64 5.59
N SER A 552 19.06 -16.20 4.86
CA SER A 552 18.82 -17.01 3.67
C SER A 552 18.05 -18.29 3.99
N SER A 553 18.46 -19.00 5.05
CA SER A 553 17.76 -20.22 5.51
C SER A 553 16.35 -19.90 6.02
N VAL A 554 16.19 -18.86 6.84
CA VAL A 554 14.90 -18.44 7.39
C VAL A 554 13.97 -17.94 6.29
N ALA A 555 14.47 -17.18 5.31
CA ALA A 555 13.66 -16.71 4.18
C ALA A 555 13.13 -17.89 3.34
N THR A 556 13.98 -18.90 3.09
CA THR A 556 13.56 -20.12 2.39
C THR A 556 12.53 -20.90 3.22
N GLU A 557 12.75 -21.04 4.53
CA GLU A 557 11.80 -21.72 5.41
C GLU A 557 10.44 -21.01 5.44
N HIS A 558 10.41 -19.68 5.49
CA HIS A 558 9.16 -18.90 5.48
C HIS A 558 8.36 -19.05 4.18
N MET A 559 9.01 -19.48 3.10
CA MET A 559 8.33 -19.89 1.87
C MET A 559 7.85 -21.35 1.92
N LEU A 560 8.56 -22.25 2.62
CA LEU A 560 8.18 -23.67 2.75
C LEU A 560 7.07 -23.88 3.77
N ASP A 561 7.12 -23.13 4.87
CA ASP A 561 6.15 -23.10 5.95
C ASP A 561 5.60 -21.68 6.12
N GLY A 562 4.52 -21.39 5.40
CA GLY A 562 3.84 -20.11 5.49
C GLY A 562 3.08 -19.86 6.80
N HIS A 563 3.01 -20.86 7.70
CA HIS A 563 2.36 -20.78 9.02
C HIS A 563 3.36 -20.60 10.17
N PHE A 564 4.65 -20.76 9.90
CA PHE A 564 5.74 -20.61 10.89
C PHE A 564 5.60 -21.53 12.11
N ASN A 565 5.19 -22.78 11.89
CA ASN A 565 4.93 -23.80 12.91
C ASN A 565 6.14 -24.10 13.80
N TYR A 566 7.36 -23.86 13.30
CA TYR A 566 8.58 -24.04 14.09
C TYR A 566 8.69 -23.08 15.28
N ARG A 567 8.11 -21.86 15.18
CA ARG A 567 8.30 -20.80 16.18
C ARG A 567 7.84 -21.20 17.59
N PRO A 568 6.59 -21.68 17.81
CA PRO A 568 6.14 -22.08 19.14
C PRO A 568 6.95 -23.23 19.74
N LEU A 569 7.41 -24.18 18.90
CA LEU A 569 8.22 -25.32 19.35
C LEU A 569 9.60 -24.86 19.87
N VAL A 570 10.31 -24.06 19.08
CA VAL A 570 11.61 -23.50 19.47
C VAL A 570 11.48 -22.62 20.71
N GLN A 571 10.41 -21.81 20.78
CA GLN A 571 10.17 -20.93 21.92
C GLN A 571 9.97 -21.72 23.21
N ALA A 572 9.09 -22.74 23.19
CA ALA A 572 8.82 -23.58 24.35
C ALA A 572 10.08 -24.31 24.82
N GLU A 573 10.83 -24.91 23.89
CA GLU A 573 12.08 -25.61 24.23
C GLU A 573 13.12 -24.67 24.85
N ALA A 574 13.30 -23.47 24.28
CA ALA A 574 14.24 -22.48 24.81
C ALA A 574 13.82 -21.97 26.20
N MET A 575 12.52 -21.78 26.43
CA MET A 575 12.01 -21.39 27.76
C MET A 575 12.23 -22.50 28.80
N ASP A 576 11.98 -23.76 28.45
CA ASP A 576 12.22 -24.91 29.33
C ASP A 576 13.71 -25.11 29.65
N ARG A 577 14.60 -24.80 28.71
CA ARG A 577 16.04 -24.78 28.94
C ARG A 577 16.42 -23.67 29.93
N LEU A 578 15.92 -22.45 29.74
CA LEU A 578 16.18 -21.33 30.65
C LEU A 578 15.58 -21.52 32.06
N ALA A 579 14.48 -22.26 32.18
CA ALA A 579 13.90 -22.60 33.48
C ALA A 579 14.81 -23.56 34.27
N ARG A 580 15.57 -24.42 33.58
CA ARG A 580 16.53 -25.34 34.18
C ARG A 580 17.90 -24.70 34.40
N ASP A 581 18.34 -23.90 33.44
CA ASP A 581 19.59 -23.17 33.47
C ASP A 581 19.39 -21.74 32.93
N PRO A 582 19.27 -20.73 33.82
CA PRO A 582 19.12 -19.33 33.42
C PRO A 582 20.28 -18.78 32.58
N SER A 583 21.43 -19.48 32.58
CA SER A 583 22.65 -19.15 31.86
C SER A 583 22.82 -19.89 30.52
N ASP A 584 21.81 -20.66 30.06
CA ASP A 584 21.86 -21.35 28.78
C ASP A 584 21.97 -20.36 27.60
N VAL A 585 23.17 -20.23 27.05
CA VAL A 585 23.52 -19.32 25.95
C VAL A 585 22.74 -19.66 24.67
N GLN A 586 22.54 -20.93 24.37
CA GLN A 586 21.83 -21.38 23.17
C GLN A 586 20.37 -20.96 23.22
N ALA A 587 19.72 -21.16 24.37
CA ALA A 587 18.33 -20.75 24.56
C ALA A 587 18.16 -19.23 24.43
N ARG A 588 19.13 -18.43 24.91
CA ARG A 588 19.12 -16.97 24.72
C ARG A 588 19.24 -16.57 23.26
N TRP A 589 20.15 -17.17 22.50
CA TRP A 589 20.26 -16.92 21.05
C TRP A 589 18.97 -17.29 20.31
N ASN A 590 18.37 -18.43 20.65
CA ASN A 590 17.10 -18.87 20.04
C ASN A 590 15.99 -17.85 20.27
N LEU A 591 15.79 -17.42 21.52
CA LEU A 591 14.77 -16.43 21.87
C LEU A 591 15.07 -15.06 21.28
N ALA A 592 16.35 -14.67 21.19
CA ALA A 592 16.75 -13.42 20.56
C ALA A 592 16.39 -13.41 19.07
N LEU A 593 16.74 -14.47 18.32
CA LEU A 593 16.42 -14.58 16.90
C LEU A 593 14.90 -14.67 16.67
N LEU A 594 14.17 -15.44 17.49
CA LEU A 594 12.70 -15.48 17.41
C LEU A 594 12.07 -14.10 17.63
N ALA A 595 12.56 -13.35 18.61
CA ALA A 595 12.08 -11.99 18.88
C ALA A 595 12.42 -11.02 17.72
N VAL A 596 13.59 -11.14 17.09
CA VAL A 596 13.93 -10.38 15.87
C VAL A 596 12.97 -10.71 14.74
N LEU A 597 12.73 -12.00 14.46
CA LEU A 597 11.82 -12.45 13.39
C LEU A 597 10.35 -12.14 13.68
N GLY A 598 9.99 -11.97 14.95
CA GLY A 598 8.66 -11.60 15.42
C GLY A 598 8.44 -10.09 15.54
N ASN A 599 9.39 -9.24 15.15
CA ASN A 599 9.34 -7.79 15.36
C ASN A 599 9.05 -7.43 16.83
N ARG A 600 9.81 -8.04 17.75
CA ARG A 600 9.76 -7.82 19.21
C ARG A 600 11.09 -7.24 19.71
N PRO A 601 11.40 -5.96 19.37
CA PRO A 601 12.70 -5.37 19.66
C PRO A 601 13.06 -5.35 21.16
N GLU A 602 12.08 -5.11 22.04
CA GLU A 602 12.31 -5.09 23.48
C GLU A 602 12.63 -6.49 24.04
N GLU A 603 11.96 -7.54 23.54
CA GLU A 603 12.25 -8.92 23.91
C GLU A 603 13.64 -9.33 23.41
N ALA A 604 13.96 -9.00 22.16
CA ALA A 604 15.28 -9.26 21.58
C ALA A 604 16.38 -8.54 22.38
N ALA A 605 16.17 -7.28 22.75
CA ALA A 605 17.12 -6.49 23.54
C ALA A 605 17.42 -7.14 24.90
N ARG A 606 16.39 -7.68 25.58
CA ARG A 606 16.58 -8.40 26.85
C ARG A 606 17.39 -9.67 26.68
N GLN A 607 17.19 -10.42 25.60
CA GLN A 607 17.98 -11.63 25.36
C GLN A 607 19.42 -11.30 24.99
N PHE A 608 19.65 -10.26 24.18
CA PHE A 608 21.01 -9.80 23.87
C PHE A 608 21.75 -9.21 25.08
N GLU A 609 21.04 -8.54 25.99
CA GLU A 609 21.61 -8.09 27.27
C GLU A 609 22.06 -9.27 28.14
N ALA A 610 21.23 -10.33 28.22
CA ALA A 610 21.62 -11.55 28.92
C ALA A 610 22.84 -12.23 28.25
N LEU A 611 22.88 -12.27 26.92
CA LEU A 611 24.04 -12.78 26.18
C LEU A 611 25.29 -11.94 26.43
N GLU A 612 25.19 -10.61 26.45
CA GLU A 612 26.32 -9.72 26.75
C GLU A 612 26.96 -10.06 28.11
N ALA A 613 26.16 -10.40 29.11
CA ALA A 613 26.66 -10.81 30.43
C ALA A 613 27.29 -12.22 30.43
N LEU A 614 26.79 -13.14 29.60
CA LEU A 614 27.23 -14.54 29.54
C LEU A 614 28.47 -14.75 28.66
N ILE A 615 28.61 -13.95 27.60
CA ILE A 615 29.73 -14.01 26.64
C ILE A 615 30.37 -12.62 26.46
N PRO A 616 30.98 -12.05 27.53
CA PRO A 616 31.43 -10.66 27.55
C PRO A 616 32.56 -10.33 26.58
N GLU A 617 33.26 -11.33 26.06
CA GLU A 617 34.32 -11.17 25.05
C GLU A 617 33.76 -11.03 23.63
N ASN A 618 32.49 -11.38 23.40
CA ASN A 618 31.86 -11.31 22.09
C ASN A 618 31.20 -9.93 21.89
N PRO A 619 31.58 -9.15 20.86
CA PRO A 619 31.01 -7.83 20.60
C PRO A 619 29.59 -7.87 20.00
N TRP A 620 29.18 -9.00 19.41
CA TRP A 620 27.97 -9.08 18.59
C TRP A 620 26.65 -8.99 19.36
N PRO A 621 26.49 -9.59 20.56
CA PRO A 621 25.32 -9.32 21.40
C PRO A 621 25.07 -7.82 21.60
N SER A 622 26.11 -7.04 21.90
CA SER A 622 25.99 -5.59 22.07
C SER A 622 25.64 -4.85 20.78
N ALA A 623 26.24 -5.26 19.65
CA ALA A 623 25.90 -4.73 18.34
C ALA A 623 24.42 -4.98 18.00
N TYR A 624 23.95 -6.23 18.13
CA TYR A 624 22.57 -6.60 17.85
C TYR A 624 21.59 -5.95 18.82
N ARG A 625 21.94 -5.87 20.10
CA ARG A 625 21.17 -5.11 21.10
C ARG A 625 20.99 -3.66 20.67
N SER A 626 22.04 -3.00 20.21
CA SER A 626 21.98 -1.63 19.71
C SER A 626 21.05 -1.50 18.49
N VAL A 627 21.13 -2.45 17.54
CA VAL A 627 20.24 -2.50 16.37
C VAL A 627 18.77 -2.66 16.77
N VAL A 628 18.44 -3.61 17.64
CA VAL A 628 17.03 -3.83 18.04
C VAL A 628 16.51 -2.72 18.95
N LEU A 629 17.36 -2.05 19.74
CA LEU A 629 16.98 -0.86 20.49
C LEU A 629 16.64 0.31 19.56
N LEU A 630 17.41 0.51 18.49
CA LEU A 630 17.05 1.46 17.43
C LEU A 630 15.72 1.10 16.79
N ALA A 631 15.52 -0.18 16.44
CA ALA A 631 14.26 -0.69 15.92
C ALA A 631 13.08 -0.41 16.86
N GLY A 632 13.30 -0.52 18.17
CA GLY A 632 12.32 -0.25 19.23
C GLY A 632 12.11 1.23 19.59
N TRP A 633 12.71 2.18 18.85
CA TRP A 633 12.67 3.62 19.12
C TRP A 633 13.35 4.02 20.45
N ASN A 634 14.45 3.36 20.81
CA ASN A 634 15.26 3.70 21.98
C ASN A 634 16.71 4.06 21.58
N PRO A 635 16.93 5.19 20.90
CA PRO A 635 18.25 5.57 20.39
C PRO A 635 19.24 5.91 21.50
N TRP A 636 18.78 6.40 22.66
CA TRP A 636 19.67 6.69 23.79
C TRP A 636 20.27 5.43 24.39
N GLN A 637 19.44 4.40 24.63
CA GLN A 637 19.95 3.13 25.13
C GLN A 637 20.85 2.47 24.08
N ALA A 638 20.46 2.49 22.81
CA ALA A 638 21.29 1.99 21.72
C ALA A 638 22.67 2.66 21.66
N ALA A 639 22.73 4.00 21.78
CA ALA A 639 23.98 4.75 21.82
C ALA A 639 24.83 4.37 23.04
N SER A 640 24.21 4.25 24.22
CA SER A 640 24.91 3.84 25.43
C SER A 640 25.49 2.42 25.34
N THR A 641 24.74 1.49 24.76
CA THR A 641 25.15 0.10 24.56
C THR A 641 26.31 0.03 23.56
N ALA A 642 26.20 0.71 22.42
CA ALA A 642 27.25 0.75 21.41
C ALA A 642 28.53 1.41 21.94
N ALA A 643 28.42 2.51 22.68
CA ALA A 643 29.57 3.19 23.28
C ALA A 643 30.29 2.31 24.33
N GLN A 644 29.54 1.59 25.18
CA GLN A 644 30.11 0.64 26.14
C GLN A 644 30.79 -0.54 25.45
N ALA A 645 30.17 -1.07 24.39
CA ALA A 645 30.74 -2.14 23.59
C ALA A 645 32.06 -1.70 22.93
N ARG A 646 32.09 -0.50 22.35
CA ARG A 646 33.29 0.10 21.77
C ARG A 646 34.41 0.28 22.81
N MET A 647 34.08 0.69 24.03
CA MET A 647 35.06 0.79 25.12
C MET A 647 35.62 -0.59 25.52
N ARG A 648 34.80 -1.64 25.46
CA ARG A 648 35.20 -3.00 25.85
C ARG A 648 35.99 -3.73 24.76
N HIS A 649 35.57 -3.62 23.51
CA HIS A 649 36.09 -4.41 22.39
C HIS A 649 37.02 -3.64 21.45
N GLY A 650 37.15 -2.32 21.63
CA GLY A 650 37.94 -1.46 20.75
C GLY A 650 37.13 -0.91 19.58
N SER A 651 37.83 -0.25 18.64
CA SER A 651 37.22 0.33 17.44
C SER A 651 36.91 -0.79 16.45
N GLU A 652 35.62 -1.00 16.20
CA GLU A 652 35.10 -1.92 15.18
C GLU A 652 34.17 -1.10 14.28
N PRO A 653 34.27 -1.18 12.93
CA PRO A 653 33.51 -0.30 12.03
C PRO A 653 32.01 -0.26 12.31
N ILE A 654 31.43 -1.42 12.64
CA ILE A 654 30.00 -1.56 12.96
C ILE A 654 29.66 -0.91 14.30
N LEU A 655 30.47 -1.11 15.34
CA LEU A 655 30.22 -0.51 16.66
C LEU A 655 30.40 1.02 16.62
N ASP A 656 31.41 1.50 15.90
CA ASP A 656 31.65 2.93 15.68
C ASP A 656 30.46 3.58 14.97
N SER A 657 29.94 2.91 13.94
CA SER A 657 28.75 3.35 13.21
C SER A 657 27.49 3.34 14.08
N LEU A 658 27.26 2.26 14.84
CA LEU A 658 26.09 2.15 15.71
C LEU A 658 26.10 3.21 16.82
N ASP A 659 27.26 3.50 17.42
CA ASP A 659 27.42 4.56 18.42
C ASP A 659 27.09 5.93 17.82
N ALA A 660 27.75 6.29 16.71
CA ALA A 660 27.54 7.59 16.08
C ALA A 660 26.10 7.77 15.57
N LEU A 661 25.56 6.77 14.88
CA LEU A 661 24.20 6.80 14.32
C LEU A 661 23.15 6.88 15.44
N SER A 662 23.28 6.05 16.47
CA SER A 662 22.32 6.05 17.58
C SER A 662 22.34 7.36 18.35
N ALA A 663 23.52 7.95 18.55
CA ALA A 663 23.63 9.24 19.21
C ALA A 663 22.97 10.36 18.39
N VAL A 664 23.17 10.39 17.07
CA VAL A 664 22.50 11.34 16.16
C VAL A 664 20.99 11.18 16.24
N LEU A 665 20.48 9.94 16.17
CA LEU A 665 19.05 9.64 16.30
C LEU A 665 18.50 9.99 17.70
N GLY A 666 19.34 9.95 18.73
CA GLY A 666 19.04 10.42 20.08
C GLY A 666 19.11 11.94 20.27
N GLY A 667 19.41 12.70 19.21
CA GLY A 667 19.44 14.17 19.21
C GLY A 667 20.83 14.79 19.30
N ALA A 668 21.91 14.00 19.36
CA ALA A 668 23.28 14.50 19.34
C ALA A 668 23.73 14.89 17.92
N LEU A 669 23.08 15.89 17.32
CA LEU A 669 23.29 16.29 15.92
C LEU A 669 24.74 16.71 15.61
N TRP A 670 25.52 17.12 16.61
CA TRP A 670 26.94 17.44 16.44
C TRP A 670 27.81 16.22 16.07
N ARG A 671 27.33 15.00 16.32
CA ARG A 671 27.99 13.74 15.91
C ARG A 671 27.63 13.32 14.48
N LEU A 672 26.84 14.11 13.77
CA LEU A 672 26.49 13.82 12.37
C LEU A 672 27.72 13.62 11.46
N PRO A 673 28.81 14.41 11.56
CA PRO A 673 30.02 14.15 10.79
C PRO A 673 30.63 12.77 11.06
N GLU A 674 30.62 12.31 12.32
CA GLU A 674 31.09 10.97 12.70
C GLU A 674 30.21 9.89 12.06
N ALA A 675 28.89 10.06 12.11
CA ALA A 675 27.94 9.12 11.50
C ALA A 675 28.10 9.04 9.97
N ILE A 676 28.29 10.19 9.30
CA ILE A 676 28.52 10.25 7.85
C ILE A 676 29.79 9.51 7.43
N GLN A 677 30.82 9.51 8.27
CA GLN A 677 32.09 8.82 7.99
C GLN A 677 32.04 7.33 8.36
N SER A 678 31.46 6.99 9.51
CA SER A 678 31.46 5.63 10.06
C SER A 678 30.45 4.70 9.37
N VAL A 679 29.28 5.19 8.95
CA VAL A 679 28.25 4.35 8.30
C VAL A 679 28.77 3.72 6.99
N PRO A 680 29.38 4.46 6.05
CA PRO A 680 29.97 3.85 4.86
C PRO A 680 31.04 2.81 5.18
N ALA A 681 31.90 3.06 6.18
CA ALA A 681 32.93 2.11 6.59
C ALA A 681 32.33 0.81 7.14
N ALA A 682 31.27 0.91 7.96
CA ALA A 682 30.53 -0.25 8.44
C ALA A 682 29.88 -1.05 7.30
N VAL A 683 29.27 -0.35 6.34
CA VAL A 683 28.68 -1.00 5.15
C VAL A 683 29.74 -1.74 4.36
N SER A 684 30.86 -1.11 4.03
CA SER A 684 31.96 -1.76 3.30
C SER A 684 32.51 -2.97 4.05
N SER A 685 32.66 -2.87 5.38
CA SER A 685 33.13 -3.98 6.22
C SER A 685 32.17 -5.17 6.20
N VAL A 686 30.86 -4.92 6.25
CA VAL A 686 29.83 -5.96 6.11
C VAL A 686 29.87 -6.57 4.71
N GLU A 687 29.94 -5.76 3.66
CA GLU A 687 30.02 -6.23 2.28
C GLU A 687 31.27 -7.09 2.04
N GLU A 688 32.41 -6.74 2.62
CA GLU A 688 33.63 -7.55 2.56
C GLU A 688 33.48 -8.87 3.33
N ALA A 689 32.87 -8.84 4.51
CA ALA A 689 32.61 -10.05 5.30
C ALA A 689 31.62 -11.02 4.63
N LEU A 690 30.76 -10.52 3.74
CA LEU A 690 29.79 -11.31 2.99
C LEU A 690 30.31 -11.82 1.64
N LYS A 691 31.53 -11.43 1.22
CA LYS A 691 32.14 -12.00 0.01
C LYS A 691 32.57 -13.45 0.29
N PRO A 692 32.22 -14.40 -0.59
CA PRO A 692 32.54 -15.82 -0.42
C PRO A 692 34.02 -16.13 -0.55
#